data_AF-A0AAD3TZY9-F1
#
_entry.id   AF-A0AAD3TZY9-F1
#
_cell.length_a   1.000
_cell.length_b   1.000
_cell.length_c   1.000
_cell.angle_alpha   90.00
_cell.angle_beta   90.00
_cell.angle_gamma   90.00
#
_symmetry.space_group_name_H-M   'P 1'
#
loop_
_entity.id
_entity.type
_entity.pdbx_description
1 polymer ?
#
loop_
_entity_poly.entity_id
_entity_poly.type
_entity_poly.pdbx_seq_one_letter_code
_entity_poly.pdbx_strand_id
1 'polypeptide(L)'
;MPAPDGSLAVDEETDLALLTQHLVKTNSLSQRMTGILFQLDGRLSRLDKSIAPLGIRQMTRQQANLDAVMEAIAPGSSSAAARVSSVTTHSPAIPSTASLRPPERGGSTNTISDERILAIPSSPSMSTGPTSHVSPASAARTPPSTSSARPQSPAVSVMDRARAVPRTDVLPRWQESSTPPATMQDDPLATGNERALISRGPDIMNLKEYFAALKAVIADLEPMYQGLQEGRGGTREQKVAELSSLLEDGFTRLVELLIARTRETMPRPFDPERLIASAPAPVTTYYSGLSSVKALSTGLVALVEPTEPTPRASEILTPMLGRAINTLGEIRGDWLRRSLGPLAREVEEAPGTWNGLDGDKVRLSTRLWDAYLVACDAEVEVAGTMLPGPAGERLVDVTIPHGAALLSSTMGSVITSFKRNLSDNTMVLLNLYNDLSSLAPRYDAGIARVLSEDVPEVRTALSSQLVAMRALALRSFPERLADIRAVPRSPPSSTQIDDTTHETLAYLEQLPVLGNLAETLLRSTGHGERAWLMGGAAPSGATSAQEEGGIVNLYAADVLGTLVGALEGRAKGMRKPVGATYLLNNLSHLRNATSSFNADIIGPAAEDLLNKHFRDAKNSYLSEWALLVQLLSHTAEKRFNVGSADKQSTKEAAAAFFDRLAELETVCRQHPFSRQDSELRERIGNEVADFVRQGYSAFWTKAHSKRYDKYLRQTPDELYNRVQNVFR
;
A
#
# COMPACT_ATOMS: atom_id res chain seq x y z
N MET A 1 -56.41 38.28 1.03
CA MET A 1 -55.72 37.39 0.06
C MET A 1 -55.09 36.25 0.85
N PRO A 2 -55.59 35.01 0.74
CA PRO A 2 -54.94 33.86 1.37
C PRO A 2 -53.83 33.30 0.48
N ALA A 3 -52.73 32.89 1.11
CA ALA A 3 -51.54 32.28 0.51
C ALA A 3 -51.78 30.79 0.17
N PRO A 4 -50.93 30.15 -0.68
CA PRO A 4 -51.24 28.87 -1.31
C PRO A 4 -50.78 27.67 -0.48
N ASP A 5 -51.73 26.78 -0.15
CA ASP A 5 -51.56 25.47 0.53
C ASP A 5 -50.99 24.37 -0.39
N GLY A 6 -50.19 24.72 -1.40
CA GLY A 6 -49.80 23.80 -2.49
C GLY A 6 -48.50 23.01 -2.30
N SER A 7 -47.69 23.32 -1.28
CA SER A 7 -46.33 22.76 -1.18
C SER A 7 -46.23 21.44 -0.42
N LEU A 8 -47.09 21.20 0.58
CA LEU A 8 -47.00 20.01 1.45
C LEU A 8 -47.54 18.73 0.80
N ALA A 9 -48.52 18.85 -0.11
CA ALA A 9 -49.09 17.69 -0.80
C ALA A 9 -48.14 17.08 -1.85
N VAL A 10 -47.23 17.89 -2.40
CA VAL A 10 -46.28 17.43 -3.44
C VAL A 10 -45.16 16.60 -2.82
N ASP A 11 -44.71 16.96 -1.62
CA ASP A 11 -43.64 16.22 -0.93
C ASP A 11 -44.13 14.82 -0.50
N GLU A 12 -45.36 14.70 0.01
CA GLU A 12 -45.95 13.40 0.38
C GLU A 12 -46.15 12.45 -0.83
N GLU A 13 -46.52 13.00 -1.99
CA GLU A 13 -46.69 12.21 -3.22
C GLU A 13 -45.34 11.71 -3.75
N THR A 14 -44.28 12.53 -3.63
CA THR A 14 -42.92 12.11 -4.02
C THR A 14 -42.35 11.05 -3.08
N ASP A 15 -42.61 11.13 -1.78
CA ASP A 15 -42.18 10.12 -0.81
C ASP A 15 -42.91 8.79 -1.01
N LEU A 16 -44.22 8.83 -1.32
CA LEU A 16 -44.97 7.62 -1.69
C LEU A 16 -44.44 6.99 -3.00
N ALA A 17 -44.04 7.80 -3.99
CA ALA A 17 -43.43 7.32 -5.22
C ALA A 17 -42.05 6.66 -4.98
N LEU A 18 -41.24 7.23 -4.08
CA LEU A 18 -39.95 6.65 -3.67
C LEU A 18 -40.14 5.35 -2.90
N LEU A 19 -41.12 5.29 -1.99
CA LEU A 19 -41.40 4.09 -1.20
C LEU A 19 -41.87 2.92 -2.08
N THR A 20 -42.74 3.21 -3.05
CA THR A 20 -43.21 2.21 -4.03
C THR A 20 -42.07 1.73 -4.93
N GLN A 21 -41.18 2.62 -5.36
CA GLN A 21 -39.97 2.25 -6.11
C GLN A 21 -39.04 1.34 -5.29
N HIS A 22 -38.86 1.63 -4.00
CA HIS A 22 -38.03 0.80 -3.11
C HIS A 22 -38.66 -0.58 -2.88
N LEU A 23 -39.99 -0.66 -2.77
CA LEU A 23 -40.73 -1.90 -2.63
C LEU A 23 -40.59 -2.78 -3.90
N VAL A 24 -40.67 -2.19 -5.09
CA VAL A 24 -40.45 -2.90 -6.36
C VAL A 24 -39.02 -3.43 -6.47
N LYS A 25 -38.01 -2.63 -6.08
CA LYS A 25 -36.61 -3.08 -6.06
C LYS A 25 -36.39 -4.23 -5.08
N THR A 26 -36.99 -4.15 -3.90
CA THR A 26 -36.90 -5.21 -2.87
C THR A 26 -37.56 -6.50 -3.34
N ASN A 27 -38.73 -6.41 -3.99
CA ASN A 27 -39.41 -7.58 -4.56
C ASN A 27 -38.60 -8.22 -5.71
N SER A 28 -38.01 -7.40 -6.59
CA SER A 28 -37.11 -7.88 -7.65
C SER A 28 -35.87 -8.60 -7.09
N LEU A 29 -35.33 -8.12 -5.97
CA LEU A 29 -34.20 -8.76 -5.30
C LEU A 29 -34.62 -10.10 -4.68
N SER A 30 -35.75 -10.15 -3.99
CA SER A 30 -36.31 -11.38 -3.43
C SER A 30 -36.55 -12.44 -4.51
N GLN A 31 -37.12 -12.06 -5.65
CA GLN A 31 -37.33 -12.97 -6.79
C GLN A 31 -35.99 -13.51 -7.34
N ARG A 32 -34.95 -12.67 -7.41
CA ARG A 32 -33.61 -13.12 -7.81
C ARG A 32 -33.00 -14.10 -6.80
N MET A 33 -33.14 -13.83 -5.50
CA MET A 33 -32.67 -14.74 -4.46
C MET A 33 -33.39 -16.10 -4.51
N THR A 34 -34.71 -16.10 -4.67
CA THR A 34 -35.48 -17.35 -4.84
C THR A 34 -35.06 -18.09 -6.11
N GLY A 35 -34.78 -17.38 -7.21
CA GLY A 35 -34.26 -17.97 -8.44
C GLY A 35 -32.90 -18.64 -8.25
N ILE A 36 -31.97 -18.00 -7.53
CA ILE A 36 -30.66 -18.56 -7.20
C ILE A 36 -30.81 -19.82 -6.33
N LEU A 37 -31.69 -19.78 -5.31
CA LEU A 37 -31.95 -20.93 -4.45
C LEU A 37 -32.51 -22.12 -5.24
N PHE A 38 -33.45 -21.89 -6.17
CA PHE A 38 -34.00 -22.94 -7.01
C PHE A 38 -32.97 -23.54 -7.97
N GLN A 39 -32.06 -22.70 -8.50
CA GLN A 39 -30.94 -23.18 -9.31
C GLN A 39 -29.94 -24.00 -8.50
N LEU A 40 -29.64 -23.60 -7.26
CA LEU A 40 -28.78 -24.36 -6.36
C LEU A 40 -29.41 -25.71 -6.00
N ASP A 41 -30.70 -25.74 -5.69
CA ASP A 41 -31.42 -26.97 -5.34
C ASP A 41 -31.52 -27.93 -6.55
N GLY A 42 -31.73 -27.38 -7.75
CA GLY A 42 -31.66 -28.14 -8.99
C GLY A 42 -30.27 -28.71 -9.28
N ARG A 43 -29.20 -27.96 -8.96
CA ARG A 43 -27.82 -28.45 -9.08
C ARG A 43 -27.52 -29.51 -8.02
N LEU A 44 -27.98 -29.34 -6.78
CA LEU A 44 -27.84 -30.32 -5.71
C LEU A 44 -28.55 -31.63 -6.05
N SER A 45 -29.79 -31.56 -6.54
CA SER A 45 -30.55 -32.75 -6.96
C SER A 45 -29.89 -33.51 -8.11
N ARG A 46 -29.31 -32.80 -9.08
CA ARG A 46 -28.54 -33.42 -10.17
C ARG A 46 -27.23 -34.03 -9.67
N LEU A 47 -26.55 -33.36 -8.74
CA LEU A 47 -25.36 -33.86 -8.11
C LEU A 47 -25.67 -35.14 -7.32
N ASP A 48 -26.73 -35.14 -6.51
CA ASP A 48 -27.19 -36.29 -5.75
C ASP A 48 -27.58 -37.46 -6.66
N LYS A 49 -28.30 -37.19 -7.76
CA LYS A 49 -28.60 -38.21 -8.79
C LYS A 49 -27.36 -38.70 -9.54
N SER A 50 -26.31 -37.89 -9.66
CA SER A 50 -25.04 -38.29 -10.29
C SER A 50 -24.15 -39.09 -9.34
N ILE A 51 -24.27 -38.86 -8.02
CA ILE A 51 -23.48 -39.52 -6.99
C ILE A 51 -24.15 -40.80 -6.49
N ALA A 52 -25.49 -40.85 -6.43
CA ALA A 52 -26.25 -42.03 -6.03
C ALA A 52 -25.88 -43.33 -6.79
N PRO A 53 -25.66 -43.33 -8.13
CA PRO A 53 -25.23 -44.53 -8.84
C PRO A 53 -23.73 -44.85 -8.71
N LEU A 54 -22.91 -43.95 -8.13
CA LEU A 54 -21.46 -44.21 -7.92
C LEU A 54 -21.19 -45.26 -6.82
N GLY A 55 -22.22 -45.84 -6.21
CA GLY A 55 -22.12 -47.13 -5.54
C GLY A 55 -21.07 -47.20 -4.42
N ILE A 56 -20.68 -46.07 -3.83
CA ILE A 56 -19.62 -46.00 -2.80
C ILE A 56 -19.97 -46.96 -1.64
N ARG A 57 -21.24 -47.05 -1.25
CA ARG A 57 -21.72 -48.02 -0.24
C ARG A 57 -21.59 -49.48 -0.66
N GLN A 58 -21.74 -49.81 -1.95
CA GLN A 58 -21.53 -51.19 -2.43
C GLN A 58 -20.04 -51.53 -2.44
N MET A 59 -19.17 -50.58 -2.81
CA MET A 59 -17.72 -50.77 -2.72
C MET A 59 -17.23 -50.90 -1.28
N THR A 60 -17.71 -50.08 -0.34
CA THR A 60 -17.32 -50.23 1.09
C THR A 60 -17.80 -51.56 1.67
N ARG A 61 -18.97 -52.06 1.25
CA ARG A 61 -19.50 -53.36 1.69
C ARG A 61 -18.75 -54.53 1.05
N GLN A 62 -18.37 -54.42 -0.23
CA GLN A 62 -17.54 -55.43 -0.90
C GLN A 62 -16.12 -55.45 -0.34
N GLN A 63 -15.55 -54.28 -0.02
CA GLN A 63 -14.26 -54.15 0.65
C GLN A 63 -14.31 -54.78 2.04
N ALA A 64 -15.31 -54.46 2.86
CA ALA A 64 -15.48 -55.06 4.19
C ALA A 64 -15.69 -56.60 4.14
N ASN A 65 -16.40 -57.10 3.12
CA ASN A 65 -16.55 -58.54 2.92
C ASN A 65 -15.23 -59.20 2.46
N LEU A 66 -14.44 -58.53 1.62
CA LEU A 66 -13.12 -59.02 1.20
C LEU A 66 -12.14 -59.03 2.38
N ASP A 67 -12.14 -57.98 3.21
CA ASP A 67 -11.30 -57.89 4.39
C ASP A 67 -11.65 -59.00 5.40
N ALA A 68 -12.96 -59.26 5.63
CA ALA A 68 -13.41 -60.37 6.48
C ALA A 68 -13.05 -61.76 5.93
N VAL A 69 -13.04 -61.93 4.60
CA VAL A 69 -12.62 -63.18 3.96
C VAL A 69 -11.09 -63.35 4.01
N MET A 70 -10.34 -62.26 3.84
CA MET A 70 -8.88 -62.26 4.00
C MET A 70 -8.47 -62.58 5.43
N GLU A 71 -9.20 -62.08 6.42
CA GLU A 71 -9.01 -62.40 7.83
C GLU A 71 -9.31 -63.88 8.13
N ALA A 72 -10.31 -64.47 7.47
CA ALA A 72 -10.63 -65.90 7.59
C ALA A 72 -9.63 -66.85 6.87
N ILE A 73 -8.83 -66.34 5.92
CA ILE A 73 -7.87 -67.12 5.12
C ILE A 73 -6.44 -67.02 5.70
N ALA A 74 -6.17 -66.11 6.64
CA ALA A 74 -4.87 -65.99 7.29
C ALA A 74 -4.51 -67.29 8.07
N PRO A 75 -3.32 -67.89 7.84
CA PRO A 75 -2.91 -69.12 8.49
C PRO A 75 -2.54 -68.85 9.95
N GLY A 76 -3.52 -68.94 10.85
CA GLY A 76 -3.30 -68.70 12.28
C GLY A 76 -4.48 -68.91 13.25
N SER A 77 -5.70 -69.22 12.80
CA SER A 77 -6.84 -69.43 13.72
C SER A 77 -7.54 -70.77 13.52
N SER A 78 -6.87 -71.84 13.96
CA SER A 78 -7.58 -73.05 14.39
C SER A 78 -8.06 -72.83 15.83
N SER A 79 -9.32 -72.43 16.01
CA SER A 79 -10.24 -72.96 17.02
C SER A 79 -11.48 -72.07 17.18
N ALA A 80 -12.59 -72.47 16.55
CA ALA A 80 -13.91 -72.59 17.19
C ALA A 80 -15.00 -72.83 16.13
N ALA A 81 -15.08 -74.05 15.61
CA ALA A 81 -16.28 -74.54 14.97
C ALA A 81 -17.17 -75.22 16.03
N ALA A 82 -18.31 -74.60 16.36
CA ALA A 82 -19.58 -75.18 16.85
C ALA A 82 -20.40 -74.01 17.43
N ARG A 83 -21.56 -73.59 16.91
CA ARG A 83 -22.73 -74.39 16.51
C ARG A 83 -23.58 -73.64 15.49
N VAL A 84 -24.24 -74.45 14.68
CA VAL A 84 -25.17 -74.16 13.58
C VAL A 84 -26.55 -73.73 14.09
N SER A 85 -27.07 -72.67 13.46
CA SER A 85 -28.45 -72.35 13.04
C SER A 85 -29.68 -72.63 13.93
N SER A 86 -30.51 -71.60 14.10
CA SER A 86 -31.91 -71.63 13.62
C SER A 86 -32.56 -70.25 13.58
N VAL A 87 -33.15 -69.95 12.43
CA VAL A 87 -34.03 -68.82 12.09
C VAL A 87 -35.34 -68.88 12.89
N THR A 88 -35.81 -67.77 13.49
CA THR A 88 -37.25 -67.37 13.42
C THR A 88 -37.46 -65.90 13.77
N THR A 89 -38.25 -65.24 12.93
CA THR A 89 -38.92 -63.95 13.08
C THR A 89 -39.83 -63.87 14.31
N HIS A 90 -39.88 -62.73 15.02
CA HIS A 90 -41.12 -62.01 15.42
C HIS A 90 -40.84 -60.69 16.18
N SER A 91 -41.77 -59.76 16.00
CA SER A 91 -41.86 -58.33 16.36
C SER A 91 -41.61 -57.95 17.84
N PRO A 92 -41.37 -56.65 18.13
CA PRO A 92 -41.02 -56.17 19.46
C PRO A 92 -42.25 -55.86 20.32
N ALA A 93 -42.21 -56.30 21.58
CA ALA A 93 -43.17 -55.95 22.61
C ALA A 93 -42.53 -55.06 23.69
N ILE A 94 -43.22 -53.95 23.90
CA ILE A 94 -43.21 -52.95 24.97
C ILE A 94 -42.88 -53.55 26.36
N PRO A 95 -42.29 -52.75 27.27
CA PRO A 95 -42.88 -52.70 28.61
C PRO A 95 -43.20 -51.26 29.03
N SER A 96 -44.44 -51.10 29.47
CA SER A 96 -45.02 -49.89 30.03
C SER A 96 -44.96 -49.93 31.55
N THR A 97 -44.68 -48.76 32.11
CA THR A 97 -45.34 -48.13 33.27
C THR A 97 -45.20 -48.68 34.68
N ALA A 98 -44.74 -47.79 35.58
CA ALA A 98 -45.40 -47.40 36.83
C ALA A 98 -44.65 -46.18 37.42
N SER A 99 -45.19 -45.18 38.12
CA SER A 99 -46.56 -44.69 38.35
C SER A 99 -46.45 -43.43 39.26
N LEU A 100 -47.52 -42.63 39.31
CA LEU A 100 -47.97 -41.71 40.40
C LEU A 100 -47.61 -40.20 40.41
N ARG A 101 -48.56 -39.45 39.82
CA ARG A 101 -49.45 -38.39 40.38
C ARG A 101 -48.99 -36.93 40.64
N PRO A 102 -49.94 -35.95 40.53
CA PRO A 102 -49.73 -34.50 40.35
C PRO A 102 -50.30 -33.71 41.60
N PRO A 103 -50.60 -32.36 41.64
CA PRO A 103 -51.41 -31.60 40.67
C PRO A 103 -51.16 -30.05 40.51
N GLU A 104 -51.90 -29.51 39.53
CA GLU A 104 -52.59 -28.20 39.47
C GLU A 104 -52.00 -26.93 38.78
N ARG A 105 -52.81 -26.50 37.78
CA ARG A 105 -53.27 -25.15 37.39
C ARG A 105 -52.43 -24.25 36.46
N GLY A 106 -52.95 -24.10 35.23
CA GLY A 106 -53.49 -22.80 34.80
C GLY A 106 -53.21 -22.35 33.36
N GLY A 107 -54.23 -22.45 32.48
CA GLY A 107 -54.62 -21.33 31.61
C GLY A 107 -54.33 -21.37 30.10
N SER A 108 -55.41 -21.60 29.33
CA SER A 108 -55.83 -20.90 28.07
C SER A 108 -54.97 -21.02 26.79
N THR A 109 -55.39 -21.76 25.74
CA THR A 109 -56.35 -21.41 24.63
C THR A 109 -55.79 -20.30 23.71
N ASN A 110 -55.84 -20.33 22.37
CA ASN A 110 -56.63 -21.09 21.41
C ASN A 110 -55.98 -21.00 20.01
N THR A 111 -56.19 -22.08 19.24
CA THR A 111 -56.15 -22.24 17.79
C THR A 111 -57.14 -21.33 17.05
N ILE A 112 -56.86 -20.94 15.79
CA ILE A 112 -57.87 -20.82 14.71
C ILE A 112 -57.21 -21.25 13.37
N SER A 113 -57.90 -22.18 12.73
CA SER A 113 -57.82 -22.76 11.39
C SER A 113 -58.22 -21.73 10.30
N ASP A 114 -58.31 -21.93 8.98
CA ASP A 114 -58.31 -23.08 8.08
C ASP A 114 -58.29 -22.56 6.62
N GLU A 115 -57.90 -23.46 5.70
CA GLU A 115 -58.45 -23.71 4.36
C GLU A 115 -58.41 -22.70 3.16
N ARG A 116 -57.78 -23.23 2.09
CA ARG A 116 -58.33 -23.56 0.74
C ARG A 116 -57.98 -22.72 -0.51
N ILE A 117 -57.19 -23.39 -1.37
CA ILE A 117 -57.44 -23.77 -2.79
C ILE A 117 -57.91 -22.67 -3.78
N LEU A 118 -57.13 -22.43 -4.84
CA LEU A 118 -57.60 -22.56 -6.24
C LEU A 118 -56.44 -22.47 -7.27
N ALA A 119 -56.72 -23.07 -8.44
CA ALA A 119 -55.78 -23.57 -9.43
C ALA A 119 -55.56 -22.64 -10.65
N ILE A 120 -54.36 -22.80 -11.25
CA ILE A 120 -53.91 -22.75 -12.68
C ILE A 120 -54.88 -22.18 -13.76
N PRO A 121 -54.39 -21.42 -14.77
CA PRO A 121 -53.97 -22.08 -16.02
C PRO A 121 -52.72 -21.51 -16.73
N SER A 122 -51.94 -22.48 -17.20
CA SER A 122 -50.96 -22.64 -18.29
C SER A 122 -50.98 -21.77 -19.57
N SER A 123 -49.75 -21.52 -20.07
CA SER A 123 -49.26 -21.53 -21.48
C SER A 123 -49.55 -20.29 -22.37
N PRO A 124 -48.77 -19.98 -23.45
CA PRO A 124 -47.88 -20.88 -24.21
C PRO A 124 -46.50 -20.33 -24.66
N SER A 125 -45.69 -21.28 -25.13
CA SER A 125 -44.41 -21.19 -25.83
C SER A 125 -44.51 -20.75 -27.29
N MET A 126 -43.51 -20.02 -27.79
CA MET A 126 -42.98 -19.99 -29.18
C MET A 126 -41.58 -19.35 -29.11
N SER A 127 -40.58 -19.54 -29.96
CA SER A 127 -40.23 -20.46 -31.05
C SER A 127 -39.01 -19.81 -31.75
N THR A 128 -38.01 -20.62 -32.13
CA THR A 128 -37.12 -20.49 -33.33
C THR A 128 -36.08 -19.36 -33.47
N GLY A 129 -34.78 -19.76 -33.34
CA GLY A 129 -33.71 -19.70 -34.38
C GLY A 129 -32.97 -18.37 -34.66
N PRO A 130 -31.91 -18.37 -35.51
CA PRO A 130 -30.71 -19.24 -35.50
C PRO A 130 -29.36 -18.52 -35.83
N THR A 131 -28.24 -19.23 -35.56
CA THR A 131 -26.93 -19.33 -36.28
C THR A 131 -26.07 -18.11 -36.68
N SER A 132 -24.77 -18.14 -36.30
CA SER A 132 -23.57 -18.27 -37.20
C SER A 132 -22.26 -18.02 -36.39
N HIS A 133 -21.37 -19.02 -36.26
CA HIS A 133 -20.15 -19.28 -37.07
C HIS A 133 -19.05 -18.19 -37.02
N VAL A 134 -17.83 -18.57 -36.58
CA VAL A 134 -16.56 -18.53 -37.35
C VAL A 134 -15.42 -19.11 -36.48
N SER A 135 -14.67 -20.07 -37.04
CA SER A 135 -13.34 -20.55 -36.60
C SER A 135 -12.23 -19.81 -37.36
N PRO A 136 -10.93 -20.01 -37.06
CA PRO A 136 -10.19 -21.07 -37.78
C PRO A 136 -9.03 -21.73 -37.00
N ALA A 137 -8.34 -22.62 -37.71
CA ALA A 137 -7.55 -23.77 -37.27
C ALA A 137 -6.02 -23.60 -37.28
N SER A 138 -5.37 -24.40 -36.42
CA SER A 138 -4.22 -25.33 -36.61
C SER A 138 -3.07 -25.06 -37.61
N ALA A 139 -1.83 -25.23 -37.14
CA ALA A 139 -0.74 -25.88 -37.90
C ALA A 139 0.38 -26.42 -36.97
N ALA A 140 0.75 -27.68 -37.19
CA ALA A 140 1.86 -28.39 -36.55
C ALA A 140 3.08 -28.48 -37.49
N ARG A 141 4.31 -28.55 -36.95
CA ARG A 141 5.49 -29.08 -37.65
C ARG A 141 6.70 -29.33 -36.73
N THR A 142 7.31 -30.51 -36.87
CA THR A 142 8.66 -30.93 -36.46
C THR A 142 9.28 -31.70 -37.66
N PRO A 143 10.56 -32.16 -37.64
CA PRO A 143 11.84 -31.57 -37.24
C PRO A 143 12.84 -31.57 -38.44
N PRO A 144 14.15 -31.33 -38.23
CA PRO A 144 15.08 -32.41 -38.64
C PRO A 144 16.33 -32.60 -37.75
N SER A 145 16.86 -33.81 -37.85
CA SER A 145 18.13 -34.33 -37.32
C SER A 145 19.30 -34.09 -38.28
N THR A 146 20.49 -33.77 -37.76
CA THR A 146 21.78 -34.06 -38.43
C THR A 146 22.89 -34.37 -37.41
N SER A 147 23.66 -35.38 -37.79
CA SER A 147 24.82 -36.06 -37.19
C SER A 147 26.13 -35.26 -37.13
N SER A 148 27.11 -35.81 -36.38
CA SER A 148 28.60 -35.68 -36.48
C SER A 148 29.21 -35.20 -35.16
N ALA A 149 30.32 -35.66 -34.60
CA ALA A 149 31.23 -36.79 -34.79
C ALA A 149 32.23 -36.75 -33.60
N ARG A 150 32.82 -37.90 -33.28
CA ARG A 150 33.96 -38.10 -32.34
C ARG A 150 35.24 -37.39 -32.86
N PRO A 151 36.24 -37.08 -32.01
CA PRO A 151 37.37 -38.03 -31.85
C PRO A 151 37.98 -38.04 -30.41
N GLN A 152 38.28 -39.21 -29.87
CA GLN A 152 39.62 -39.82 -29.72
C GLN A 152 40.51 -39.25 -28.60
N SER A 153 40.90 -40.17 -27.72
CA SER A 153 41.98 -40.13 -26.75
C SER A 153 43.37 -40.09 -27.42
N PRO A 154 44.46 -39.87 -26.65
CA PRO A 154 45.26 -41.04 -26.28
C PRO A 154 45.89 -41.00 -24.86
N ALA A 155 46.40 -42.17 -24.50
CA ALA A 155 46.97 -42.62 -23.24
C ALA A 155 48.39 -42.11 -22.93
N VAL A 156 48.80 -42.18 -21.65
CA VAL A 156 50.16 -42.59 -21.23
C VAL A 156 50.08 -43.38 -19.90
N SER A 157 50.87 -44.45 -19.85
CA SER A 157 51.06 -45.48 -18.83
C SER A 157 52.29 -45.19 -17.94
N VAL A 158 52.47 -45.99 -16.87
CA VAL A 158 53.72 -46.47 -16.19
C VAL A 158 53.50 -46.49 -14.66
N MET A 159 53.25 -47.66 -14.02
CA MET A 159 54.21 -48.62 -13.38
C MET A 159 54.96 -48.03 -12.16
N ASP A 160 55.22 -48.69 -11.01
CA ASP A 160 55.19 -50.09 -10.57
C ASP A 160 55.54 -50.16 -9.05
N ARG A 161 55.44 -51.37 -8.44
CA ARG A 161 56.04 -51.92 -7.18
C ARG A 161 55.07 -52.23 -6.03
N ALA A 162 55.16 -53.35 -5.30
CA ALA A 162 55.72 -54.70 -5.45
C ALA A 162 55.48 -55.48 -4.14
N ARG A 163 55.07 -56.77 -4.25
CA ARG A 163 55.34 -57.97 -3.39
C ARG A 163 55.17 -57.87 -1.85
N ALA A 164 54.63 -58.87 -1.13
CA ALA A 164 54.99 -60.28 -1.15
C ALA A 164 53.95 -61.17 -0.44
N VAL A 165 53.96 -62.46 -0.79
CA VAL A 165 53.30 -63.59 -0.09
C VAL A 165 54.44 -64.48 0.45
N PRO A 166 54.21 -65.26 1.53
CA PRO A 166 54.28 -66.71 1.33
C PRO A 166 53.18 -67.51 2.07
N ARG A 167 52.78 -68.61 1.41
CA ARG A 167 52.01 -69.76 1.92
C ARG A 167 52.82 -70.55 2.96
N THR A 168 52.13 -71.30 3.84
CA THR A 168 52.29 -72.77 3.96
C THR A 168 51.10 -73.42 4.68
N ASP A 169 50.76 -74.60 4.19
CA ASP A 169 49.71 -75.55 4.60
C ASP A 169 49.86 -76.10 6.02
N VAL A 170 48.76 -76.56 6.65
CA VAL A 170 48.57 -77.85 7.37
C VAL A 170 47.08 -78.02 7.75
N LEU A 171 46.45 -79.14 7.38
CA LEU A 171 45.25 -79.75 7.98
C LEU A 171 45.66 -81.04 8.72
N PRO A 172 44.79 -81.75 9.49
CA PRO A 172 43.75 -81.33 10.44
C PRO A 172 43.84 -82.13 11.78
N ARG A 173 43.14 -81.71 12.86
CA ARG A 173 42.84 -82.63 13.98
C ARG A 173 41.56 -82.28 14.73
N TRP A 174 40.73 -83.32 14.90
CA TRP A 174 39.46 -83.38 15.59
C TRP A 174 39.55 -83.05 17.09
N GLN A 175 38.57 -82.32 17.60
CA GLN A 175 37.95 -82.62 18.90
C GLN A 175 36.58 -81.94 19.02
N GLU A 176 35.57 -82.77 19.22
CA GLU A 176 34.18 -82.44 19.51
C GLU A 176 34.02 -81.94 20.95
N SER A 177 33.12 -80.96 21.15
CA SER A 177 32.37 -80.81 22.40
C SER A 177 31.05 -80.07 22.14
N SER A 178 29.96 -80.86 22.12
CA SER A 178 28.58 -80.62 22.62
C SER A 178 28.25 -79.21 23.16
N THR A 179 27.17 -78.49 22.81
CA THR A 179 25.68 -78.73 22.90
C THR A 179 25.00 -77.33 22.69
N PRO A 180 23.66 -77.12 22.62
CA PRO A 180 22.50 -77.89 22.10
C PRO A 180 21.65 -77.00 21.11
N PRO A 181 20.43 -77.39 20.65
CA PRO A 181 19.85 -76.90 19.41
C PRO A 181 19.00 -75.62 19.53
N ALA A 182 18.80 -75.02 18.37
CA ALA A 182 17.98 -73.87 18.07
C ALA A 182 16.56 -73.93 18.67
N THR A 183 16.21 -72.89 19.42
CA THR A 183 14.84 -72.39 19.54
C THR A 183 14.74 -71.13 18.71
N MET A 184 14.33 -71.28 17.44
CA MET A 184 13.72 -70.17 16.70
C MET A 184 12.38 -69.88 17.35
N GLN A 185 12.29 -68.72 17.98
CA GLN A 185 11.04 -68.09 18.34
C GLN A 185 11.17 -66.65 17.85
N ASP A 186 10.69 -66.43 16.62
CA ASP A 186 10.67 -65.11 16.00
C ASP A 186 9.73 -64.20 16.77
N ASP A 187 10.28 -63.09 17.29
CA ASP A 187 9.56 -61.95 17.85
C ASP A 187 8.93 -61.10 16.73
N PRO A 188 7.75 -60.49 16.93
CA PRO A 188 7.12 -59.59 15.97
C PRO A 188 7.67 -58.16 16.15
N LEU A 189 8.89 -57.91 15.67
CA LEU A 189 9.53 -56.59 15.68
C LEU A 189 10.05 -56.28 14.27
N ALA A 190 9.98 -55.01 13.85
CA ALA A 190 10.43 -54.45 12.58
C ALA A 190 11.49 -55.35 11.91
N THR A 191 11.05 -56.12 10.94
CA THR A 191 11.90 -57.07 10.22
C THR A 191 13.11 -56.34 9.61
N GLY A 192 14.17 -57.08 9.30
CA GLY A 192 15.32 -56.52 8.58
C GLY A 192 14.93 -55.82 7.26
N ASN A 193 13.73 -56.08 6.75
CA ASN A 193 13.17 -55.48 5.54
C ASN A 193 12.80 -54.00 5.72
N GLU A 194 12.17 -53.56 6.82
CA GLU A 194 11.85 -52.13 7.03
C GLU A 194 13.14 -51.32 7.21
N ARG A 195 14.12 -51.86 7.94
CA ARG A 195 15.46 -51.26 8.10
C ARG A 195 16.19 -51.13 6.75
N ALA A 196 16.12 -52.16 5.90
CA ALA A 196 16.69 -52.12 4.56
C ALA A 196 16.01 -51.09 3.65
N LEU A 197 14.69 -50.91 3.79
CA LEU A 197 13.92 -49.96 2.99
C LEU A 197 14.20 -48.51 3.40
N ILE A 198 14.27 -48.23 4.71
CA ILE A 198 14.59 -46.89 5.23
C ILE A 198 16.03 -46.49 4.89
N SER A 199 16.98 -47.43 5.01
CA SER A 199 18.39 -47.18 4.66
C SER A 199 18.63 -46.95 3.16
N ARG A 200 17.80 -47.51 2.28
CA ARG A 200 17.81 -47.23 0.84
C ARG A 200 17.34 -45.81 0.50
N GLY A 201 16.50 -45.20 1.33
CA GLY A 201 15.95 -43.86 1.15
C GLY A 201 14.66 -43.83 0.33
N PRO A 202 13.90 -42.72 0.41
CA PRO A 202 12.59 -42.62 -0.20
C PRO A 202 12.65 -42.44 -1.73
N ASP A 203 11.81 -43.17 -2.45
CA ASP A 203 11.59 -43.02 -3.89
C ASP A 203 10.22 -42.36 -4.14
N ILE A 204 10.19 -41.33 -4.99
CA ILE A 204 8.96 -40.62 -5.39
C ILE A 204 7.94 -41.58 -6.00
N MET A 205 8.39 -42.58 -6.75
CA MET A 205 7.50 -43.54 -7.42
C MET A 205 6.90 -44.56 -6.45
N ASN A 206 7.54 -44.77 -5.30
CA ASN A 206 7.17 -45.79 -4.33
C ASN A 206 7.03 -45.25 -2.89
N LEU A 207 6.49 -44.04 -2.80
CA LEU A 207 6.40 -43.32 -1.55
C LEU A 207 5.47 -43.99 -0.52
N LYS A 208 4.47 -44.75 -1.00
CA LYS A 208 3.52 -45.46 -0.15
C LYS A 208 4.18 -46.56 0.67
N GLU A 209 5.07 -47.34 0.07
CA GLU A 209 5.81 -48.39 0.78
C GLU A 209 6.76 -47.81 1.82
N TYR A 210 7.39 -46.66 1.51
CA TYR A 210 8.25 -45.96 2.46
C TYR A 210 7.47 -45.41 3.67
N PHE A 211 6.31 -44.79 3.44
CA PHE A 211 5.43 -44.37 4.53
C PHE A 211 4.89 -45.55 5.34
N ALA A 212 4.60 -46.70 4.71
CA ALA A 212 4.16 -47.90 5.42
C ALA A 212 5.26 -48.45 6.34
N ALA A 213 6.51 -48.49 5.87
CA ALA A 213 7.65 -48.90 6.69
C ALA A 213 7.88 -47.97 7.90
N LEU A 214 7.76 -46.65 7.73
CA LEU A 214 7.85 -45.72 8.86
C LEU A 214 6.69 -45.87 9.85
N LYS A 215 5.47 -46.12 9.37
CA LYS A 215 4.32 -46.41 10.25
C LYS A 215 4.52 -47.70 11.04
N ALA A 216 5.11 -48.73 10.44
CA ALA A 216 5.45 -49.97 11.14
C ALA A 216 6.50 -49.70 12.24
N VAL A 217 7.55 -48.91 11.95
CA VAL A 217 8.55 -48.50 12.95
C VAL A 217 7.92 -47.70 14.09
N ILE A 218 6.96 -46.81 13.81
CA ILE A 218 6.21 -46.06 14.84
C ILE A 218 5.34 -47.01 15.68
N ALA A 219 4.64 -47.95 15.04
CA ALA A 219 3.80 -48.93 15.71
C ALA A 219 4.61 -49.85 16.64
N ASP A 220 5.87 -50.14 16.31
CA ASP A 220 6.78 -50.90 17.17
C ASP A 220 7.41 -50.04 18.26
N LEU A 221 7.71 -48.76 17.98
CA LEU A 221 8.35 -47.83 18.92
C LEU A 221 7.45 -47.55 20.14
N GLU A 222 6.15 -47.36 19.93
CA GLU A 222 5.23 -46.90 20.97
C GLU A 222 5.02 -47.91 22.11
N PRO A 223 4.73 -49.21 21.87
CA PRO A 223 4.67 -50.22 22.92
C PRO A 223 6.01 -50.43 23.64
N MET A 224 7.13 -50.30 22.92
CA MET A 224 8.46 -50.43 23.52
C MET A 224 8.78 -49.25 24.45
N TYR A 225 8.38 -48.04 24.07
CA TYR A 225 8.51 -46.84 24.89
C TYR A 225 7.60 -46.88 26.11
N GLN A 226 6.34 -47.30 25.95
CA GLN A 226 5.42 -47.49 27.07
C GLN A 226 5.95 -48.52 28.08
N GLY A 227 6.47 -49.66 27.58
CA GLY A 227 7.09 -50.67 28.43
C GLY A 227 8.35 -50.18 29.18
N LEU A 228 9.08 -49.22 28.60
CA LEU A 228 10.20 -48.55 29.26
C LEU A 228 9.72 -47.59 30.36
N GLN A 229 8.67 -46.81 30.11
CA GLN A 229 8.07 -45.91 31.11
C GLN A 229 7.48 -46.66 32.31
N GLU A 230 6.93 -47.86 32.09
CA GLU A 230 6.41 -48.75 33.15
C GLU A 230 7.52 -49.40 34.02
N GLY A 231 8.80 -49.02 33.82
CA GLY A 231 9.93 -49.51 34.63
C GLY A 231 10.42 -50.90 34.24
N ARG A 232 9.96 -51.46 33.11
CA ARG A 232 10.43 -52.76 32.59
C ARG A 232 11.73 -52.58 31.78
N GLY A 233 12.77 -52.10 32.46
CA GLY A 233 14.10 -51.83 31.92
C GLY A 233 14.89 -53.08 31.53
N GLY A 234 15.80 -52.94 30.55
CA GLY A 234 16.60 -54.02 29.97
C GLY A 234 17.05 -53.66 28.54
N THR A 235 17.11 -54.64 27.62
CA THR A 235 17.42 -54.43 26.19
C THR A 235 16.43 -53.51 25.45
N ARG A 236 15.32 -53.11 26.10
CA ARG A 236 14.32 -52.19 25.56
C ARG A 236 14.84 -50.76 25.40
N GLU A 237 15.70 -50.27 26.28
CA GLU A 237 16.26 -48.91 26.17
C GLU A 237 17.10 -48.77 24.89
N GLN A 238 17.97 -49.75 24.63
CA GLN A 238 18.77 -49.80 23.40
C GLN A 238 17.89 -49.91 22.15
N LYS A 239 16.85 -50.76 22.18
CA LYS A 239 15.93 -50.91 21.05
C LYS A 239 15.09 -49.66 20.79
N VAL A 240 14.62 -48.96 21.82
CA VAL A 240 13.92 -47.67 21.69
C VAL A 240 14.85 -46.63 21.07
N ALA A 241 16.12 -46.58 21.48
CA ALA A 241 17.11 -45.68 20.88
C ALA A 241 17.37 -46.02 19.39
N GLU A 242 17.52 -47.30 19.05
CA GLU A 242 17.69 -47.74 17.65
C GLU A 242 16.49 -47.39 16.77
N LEU A 243 15.26 -47.66 17.23
CA LEU A 243 14.04 -47.34 16.49
C LEU A 243 13.82 -45.82 16.38
N SER A 244 14.15 -45.05 17.43
CA SER A 244 14.11 -43.58 17.40
C SER A 244 15.08 -43.04 16.35
N SER A 245 16.33 -43.51 16.33
CA SER A 245 17.35 -43.09 15.35
C SER A 245 16.95 -43.46 13.92
N LEU A 246 16.39 -44.66 13.72
CA LEU A 246 15.90 -45.09 12.40
C LEU A 246 14.72 -44.23 11.91
N LEU A 247 13.82 -43.85 12.82
CA LEU A 247 12.70 -42.95 12.56
C LEU A 247 13.20 -41.54 12.20
N GLU A 248 14.18 -41.02 12.94
CA GLU A 248 14.82 -39.71 12.68
C GLU A 248 15.49 -39.67 11.30
N ASP A 249 16.32 -40.66 10.99
CA ASP A 249 17.01 -40.76 9.69
C ASP A 249 16.00 -40.89 8.54
N GLY A 250 15.00 -41.76 8.73
CA GLY A 250 13.98 -42.02 7.72
C GLY A 250 13.10 -40.81 7.42
N PHE A 251 12.73 -40.05 8.46
CA PHE A 251 11.95 -38.81 8.32
C PHE A 251 12.80 -37.68 7.74
N THR A 252 14.06 -37.55 8.16
CA THR A 252 14.99 -36.53 7.64
C THR A 252 15.14 -36.66 6.12
N ARG A 253 15.30 -37.88 5.61
CA ARG A 253 15.38 -38.12 4.16
C ARG A 253 14.12 -37.74 3.40
N LEU A 254 12.93 -37.90 4.01
CA LEU A 254 11.68 -37.44 3.41
C LEU A 254 11.58 -35.92 3.38
N VAL A 255 12.03 -35.25 4.45
CA VAL A 255 12.11 -33.79 4.51
C VAL A 255 13.08 -33.24 3.45
N GLU A 256 14.25 -33.85 3.31
CA GLU A 256 15.23 -33.49 2.27
C GLU A 256 14.64 -33.65 0.87
N LEU A 257 13.92 -34.75 0.62
CA LEU A 257 13.24 -34.99 -0.65
C LEU A 257 12.14 -33.96 -0.91
N LEU A 258 11.35 -33.60 0.12
CA LEU A 258 10.33 -32.54 0.01
C LEU A 258 10.95 -31.19 -0.35
N ILE A 259 12.05 -30.82 0.32
CA ILE A 259 12.77 -29.57 0.06
C ILE A 259 13.36 -29.56 -1.35
N ALA A 260 14.04 -30.65 -1.74
CA ALA A 260 14.61 -30.80 -3.08
C ALA A 260 13.53 -30.67 -4.15
N ARG A 261 12.39 -31.36 -3.97
CA ARG A 261 11.30 -31.33 -4.94
C ARG A 261 10.62 -29.96 -5.02
N THR A 262 10.49 -29.29 -3.89
CA THR A 262 9.97 -27.93 -3.86
C THR A 262 10.86 -27.02 -4.70
N ARG A 263 12.19 -27.05 -4.49
CA ARG A 263 13.15 -26.26 -5.28
C ARG A 263 13.10 -26.56 -6.78
N GLU A 264 13.02 -27.83 -7.17
CA GLU A 264 12.95 -28.24 -8.58
C GLU A 264 11.69 -27.77 -9.30
N THR A 265 10.58 -27.67 -8.57
CA THR A 265 9.27 -27.39 -9.14
C THR A 265 8.78 -25.96 -8.88
N MET A 266 9.60 -25.13 -8.22
CA MET A 266 9.33 -23.70 -8.04
C MET A 266 9.16 -23.03 -9.42
N PRO A 267 8.06 -22.29 -9.63
CA PRO A 267 7.85 -21.59 -10.88
C PRO A 267 8.78 -20.39 -10.98
N ARG A 268 8.87 -19.82 -12.19
CA ARG A 268 9.55 -18.53 -12.36
C ARG A 268 8.84 -17.45 -11.53
N PRO A 269 9.58 -16.45 -11.04
CA PRO A 269 8.98 -15.29 -10.37
C PRO A 269 7.88 -14.68 -11.25
N PHE A 270 6.75 -14.33 -10.64
CA PHE A 270 5.62 -13.75 -11.37
C PHE A 270 5.85 -12.26 -11.64
N ASP A 271 5.11 -11.75 -12.62
CA ASP A 271 5.02 -10.33 -12.90
C ASP A 271 3.93 -9.68 -12.03
N PRO A 272 4.27 -8.75 -11.11
CA PRO A 272 3.31 -8.10 -10.23
C PRO A 272 2.16 -7.38 -10.97
N GLU A 273 2.42 -6.83 -12.16
CA GLU A 273 1.39 -6.11 -12.91
C GLU A 273 0.31 -7.06 -13.44
N ARG A 274 0.73 -8.22 -13.93
CA ARG A 274 -0.19 -9.27 -14.37
C ARG A 274 -0.98 -9.84 -13.19
N LEU A 275 -0.36 -9.91 -12.02
CA LEU A 275 -1.01 -10.41 -10.80
C LEU A 275 -2.19 -9.51 -10.39
N ILE A 276 -1.96 -8.20 -10.33
CA ILE A 276 -3.03 -7.24 -10.01
C ILE A 276 -4.17 -7.33 -11.04
N ALA A 277 -3.85 -7.48 -12.33
CA ALA A 277 -4.85 -7.52 -13.40
C ALA A 277 -5.63 -8.84 -13.51
N SER A 278 -5.12 -9.94 -12.97
CA SER A 278 -5.69 -11.29 -13.15
C SER A 278 -6.17 -11.97 -11.87
N ALA A 279 -6.19 -11.26 -10.73
CA ALA A 279 -6.70 -11.79 -9.48
C ALA A 279 -8.25 -11.93 -9.50
N PRO A 280 -8.82 -13.07 -9.04
CA PRO A 280 -8.16 -14.27 -8.53
C PRO A 280 -7.74 -15.25 -9.64
N ALA A 281 -6.48 -15.70 -9.62
CA ALA A 281 -5.95 -16.72 -10.53
C ALA A 281 -5.93 -18.11 -9.86
N PRO A 282 -6.00 -19.23 -10.62
CA PRO A 282 -5.93 -20.57 -10.05
C PRO A 282 -4.60 -20.83 -9.33
N VAL A 283 -4.63 -21.58 -8.21
CA VAL A 283 -3.46 -21.96 -7.39
C VAL A 283 -2.29 -22.55 -8.22
N THR A 284 -2.59 -23.28 -9.29
CA THR A 284 -1.60 -23.87 -10.20
C THR A 284 -0.78 -22.84 -10.97
N THR A 285 -1.28 -21.61 -11.10
CA THR A 285 -0.57 -20.47 -11.68
C THR A 285 0.58 -20.03 -10.78
N TYR A 286 0.37 -20.12 -9.45
CA TYR A 286 1.34 -19.74 -8.42
C TYR A 286 2.27 -20.89 -8.05
N TYR A 287 1.86 -22.14 -8.27
CA TYR A 287 2.72 -23.30 -8.07
C TYR A 287 2.36 -24.49 -8.97
N SER A 288 3.02 -24.56 -10.13
CA SER A 288 2.80 -25.66 -11.10
C SER A 288 3.20 -27.05 -10.59
N GLY A 289 4.12 -27.12 -9.61
CA GLY A 289 4.62 -28.33 -8.98
C GLY A 289 3.77 -28.92 -7.85
N LEU A 290 2.70 -28.22 -7.47
CA LEU A 290 1.96 -28.45 -6.24
C LEU A 290 1.47 -29.90 -6.07
N SER A 291 1.02 -30.55 -7.13
CA SER A 291 0.52 -31.93 -7.08
C SER A 291 1.59 -32.94 -6.65
N SER A 292 2.84 -32.74 -7.08
CA SER A 292 3.96 -33.63 -6.74
C SER A 292 4.43 -33.46 -5.29
N VAL A 293 4.35 -32.24 -4.76
CA VAL A 293 4.74 -31.91 -3.39
C VAL A 293 3.62 -32.25 -2.40
N LYS A 294 2.36 -32.08 -2.79
CA LYS A 294 1.19 -32.35 -1.94
C LYS A 294 1.14 -33.79 -1.42
N ALA A 295 1.47 -34.78 -2.26
CA ALA A 295 1.44 -36.18 -1.85
C ALA A 295 2.48 -36.49 -0.75
N LEU A 296 3.66 -35.88 -0.86
CA LEU A 296 4.75 -35.99 0.11
C LEU A 296 4.42 -35.29 1.42
N SER A 297 3.99 -34.03 1.33
CA SER A 297 3.68 -33.20 2.48
C SER A 297 2.47 -33.71 3.28
N THR A 298 1.42 -34.21 2.60
CA THR A 298 0.27 -34.82 3.26
C THR A 298 0.67 -36.05 4.07
N GLY A 299 1.54 -36.90 3.50
CA GLY A 299 2.07 -38.07 4.21
C GLY A 299 2.95 -37.69 5.40
N LEU A 300 3.80 -36.66 5.26
CA LEU A 300 4.63 -36.15 6.34
C LEU A 300 3.81 -35.57 7.49
N VAL A 301 2.81 -34.74 7.20
CA VAL A 301 1.91 -34.18 8.23
C VAL A 301 1.13 -35.30 8.92
N ALA A 302 0.63 -36.28 8.17
CA ALA A 302 -0.09 -37.42 8.75
C ALA A 302 0.76 -38.34 9.65
N LEU A 303 2.10 -38.33 9.49
CA LEU A 303 3.00 -39.03 10.41
C LEU A 303 3.21 -38.27 11.73
N VAL A 304 3.15 -36.94 11.69
CA VAL A 304 3.37 -36.07 12.87
C VAL A 304 2.08 -35.88 13.67
N GLU A 305 0.96 -35.75 12.97
CA GLU A 305 -0.38 -35.54 13.50
C GLU A 305 -1.30 -36.75 13.14
N PRO A 306 -1.01 -37.95 13.68
CA PRO A 306 -1.85 -39.14 13.46
C PRO A 306 -3.20 -39.04 14.19
N THR A 307 -4.18 -39.82 13.74
CA THR A 307 -5.53 -39.90 14.36
C THR A 307 -5.48 -40.44 15.79
N GLU A 308 -4.51 -41.31 16.10
CA GLU A 308 -4.22 -41.80 17.45
C GLU A 308 -2.89 -41.19 17.92
N PRO A 309 -2.83 -40.55 19.10
CA PRO A 309 -1.64 -39.84 19.55
C PRO A 309 -0.51 -40.82 19.90
N THR A 310 0.65 -40.65 19.24
CA THR A 310 1.89 -41.39 19.50
C THR A 310 2.92 -40.47 20.17
N PRO A 311 2.95 -40.38 21.51
CA PRO A 311 3.70 -39.34 22.23
C PRO A 311 5.20 -39.36 21.92
N ARG A 312 5.82 -40.54 21.78
CA ARG A 312 7.26 -40.63 21.52
C ARG A 312 7.62 -40.22 20.09
N ALA A 313 6.82 -40.65 19.12
CA ALA A 313 7.04 -40.26 17.73
C ALA A 313 6.78 -38.76 17.53
N SER A 314 5.74 -38.19 18.15
CA SER A 314 5.45 -36.76 18.06
C SER A 314 6.55 -35.89 18.69
N GLU A 315 7.17 -36.33 19.80
CA GLU A 315 8.31 -35.64 20.43
C GLU A 315 9.50 -35.50 19.46
N ILE A 316 9.76 -36.55 18.68
CA ILE A 316 10.86 -36.61 17.72
C ILE A 316 10.52 -35.85 16.43
N LEU A 317 9.34 -36.09 15.85
CA LEU A 317 9.00 -35.65 14.50
C LEU A 317 8.54 -34.18 14.42
N THR A 318 7.86 -33.66 15.45
CA THR A 318 7.36 -32.27 15.49
C THR A 318 8.46 -31.22 15.27
N PRO A 319 9.61 -31.24 15.99
CA PRO A 319 10.67 -30.26 15.76
C PRO A 319 11.31 -30.40 14.37
N MET A 320 11.37 -31.61 13.80
CA MET A 320 11.88 -31.82 12.44
C MET A 320 10.94 -31.23 11.39
N LEU A 321 9.63 -31.44 11.53
CA LEU A 321 8.64 -30.83 10.66
C LEU A 321 8.65 -29.30 10.79
N GLY A 322 8.81 -28.75 12.01
CA GLY A 322 8.96 -27.31 12.23
C GLY A 322 10.16 -26.72 11.47
N ARG A 323 11.34 -27.36 11.53
CA ARG A 323 12.51 -26.95 10.73
C ARG A 323 12.26 -27.06 9.23
N ALA A 324 11.55 -28.10 8.79
CA ALA A 324 11.17 -28.27 7.40
C ALA A 324 10.26 -27.12 6.92
N ILE A 325 9.22 -26.78 7.70
CA ILE A 325 8.31 -25.66 7.43
C ILE A 325 9.09 -24.36 7.33
N ASN A 326 10.03 -24.10 8.25
CA ASN A 326 10.88 -22.90 8.19
C ASN A 326 11.70 -22.85 6.90
N THR A 327 12.35 -23.95 6.53
CA THR A 327 13.16 -24.03 5.30
C THR A 327 12.31 -23.85 4.04
N LEU A 328 11.10 -24.41 4.03
CA LEU A 328 10.15 -24.22 2.93
C LEU A 328 9.64 -22.78 2.87
N GLY A 329 9.39 -22.17 4.02
CA GLY A 329 9.02 -20.76 4.15
C GLY A 329 10.11 -19.83 3.66
N GLU A 330 11.39 -20.12 3.92
CA GLU A 330 12.53 -19.39 3.37
C GLU A 330 12.57 -19.48 1.83
N ILE A 331 12.43 -20.69 1.26
CA ILE A 331 12.45 -20.90 -0.19
C ILE A 331 11.32 -20.13 -0.88
N ARG A 332 10.11 -20.19 -0.30
CA ARG A 332 8.93 -19.51 -0.85
C ARG A 332 8.99 -18.01 -0.61
N GLY A 333 9.48 -17.58 0.55
CA GLY A 333 9.67 -16.17 0.90
C GLY A 333 10.69 -15.49 0.00
N ASP A 334 11.80 -16.18 -0.32
CA ASP A 334 12.78 -15.72 -1.31
C ASP A 334 12.17 -15.60 -2.71
N TRP A 335 11.32 -16.55 -3.10
CA TRP A 335 10.61 -16.48 -4.38
C TRP A 335 9.61 -15.32 -4.42
N LEU A 336 8.87 -15.08 -3.34
CA LEU A 336 7.96 -13.93 -3.20
C LEU A 336 8.74 -12.61 -3.33
N ARG A 337 9.87 -12.50 -2.62
CA ARG A 337 10.77 -11.34 -2.69
C ARG A 337 11.30 -11.12 -4.10
N ARG A 338 11.72 -12.18 -4.80
CA ARG A 338 12.19 -12.09 -6.19
C ARG A 338 11.09 -11.70 -7.18
N SER A 339 9.84 -12.08 -6.90
CA SER A 339 8.69 -11.73 -7.74
C SER A 339 8.29 -10.26 -7.60
N LEU A 340 8.36 -9.71 -6.38
CA LEU A 340 8.11 -8.28 -6.12
C LEU A 340 9.32 -7.38 -6.43
N GLY A 341 10.53 -7.96 -6.50
CA GLY A 341 11.79 -7.25 -6.69
C GLY A 341 11.86 -6.33 -7.92
N PRO A 342 11.38 -6.72 -9.12
CA PRO A 342 11.36 -5.83 -10.29
C PRO A 342 10.58 -4.54 -10.03
N LEU A 343 9.36 -4.65 -9.47
CA LEU A 343 8.54 -3.48 -9.14
C LEU A 343 9.17 -2.62 -8.02
N ALA A 344 9.80 -3.26 -7.03
CA ALA A 344 10.54 -2.53 -6.00
C ALA A 344 11.72 -1.73 -6.58
N ARG A 345 12.46 -2.29 -7.55
CA ARG A 345 13.54 -1.57 -8.25
C ARG A 345 13.00 -0.43 -9.09
N GLU A 346 11.87 -0.61 -9.77
CA GLU A 346 11.22 0.48 -10.51
C GLU A 346 10.83 1.65 -9.60
N VAL A 347 10.36 1.37 -8.38
CA VAL A 347 10.10 2.41 -7.36
C VAL A 347 11.39 3.16 -6.98
N GLU A 348 12.50 2.45 -6.82
CA GLU A 348 13.79 3.05 -6.49
C GLU A 348 14.38 3.89 -7.63
N GLU A 349 14.34 3.36 -8.86
CA GLU A 349 14.89 3.95 -10.09
C GLU A 349 14.01 5.05 -10.68
N ALA A 350 12.72 5.11 -10.32
CA ALA A 350 11.81 6.14 -10.79
C ALA A 350 12.42 7.54 -10.54
N PRO A 351 12.43 8.41 -11.56
CA PRO A 351 13.17 9.66 -11.54
C PRO A 351 12.74 10.52 -10.35
N GLY A 352 13.74 11.12 -9.67
CA GLY A 352 13.52 12.00 -8.52
C GLY A 352 12.89 13.35 -8.84
N THR A 353 12.59 13.63 -10.11
CA THR A 353 11.68 14.70 -10.51
C THR A 353 10.28 14.22 -10.25
N TRP A 354 9.82 14.41 -9.01
CA TRP A 354 8.45 14.19 -8.62
C TRP A 354 7.56 15.29 -9.24
N ASN A 355 7.49 15.30 -10.57
CA ASN A 355 6.79 16.32 -11.32
C ASN A 355 5.30 16.05 -11.24
N GLY A 356 4.58 16.95 -10.57
CA GLY A 356 3.13 16.86 -10.38
C GLY A 356 2.73 15.98 -9.19
N LEU A 357 1.48 16.16 -8.74
CA LEU A 357 0.90 15.40 -7.64
C LEU A 357 0.91 13.88 -7.93
N ASP A 358 0.65 13.49 -9.18
CA ASP A 358 0.56 12.09 -9.63
C ASP A 358 1.90 11.54 -10.14
N GLY A 359 2.99 11.79 -9.41
CA GLY A 359 4.31 11.29 -9.78
C GLY A 359 4.32 9.77 -9.92
N ASP A 360 4.99 9.25 -10.95
CA ASP A 360 5.09 7.80 -11.21
C ASP A 360 5.54 7.01 -10.00
N LYS A 361 6.43 7.60 -9.19
CA LYS A 361 6.95 6.97 -7.97
C LYS A 361 5.91 6.84 -6.86
N VAL A 362 4.91 7.73 -6.77
CA VAL A 362 3.76 7.58 -5.86
C VAL A 362 2.92 6.39 -6.29
N ARG A 363 2.52 6.39 -7.58
CA ARG A 363 1.73 5.31 -8.19
C ARG A 363 2.40 3.95 -8.05
N LEU A 364 3.69 3.85 -8.37
CA LEU A 364 4.46 2.61 -8.26
C LEU A 364 4.59 2.15 -6.80
N SER A 365 4.77 3.08 -5.86
CA SER A 365 4.84 2.75 -4.43
C SER A 365 3.53 2.15 -3.95
N THR A 366 2.39 2.79 -4.22
CA THR A 366 1.06 2.27 -3.83
C THR A 366 0.79 0.91 -4.48
N ARG A 367 1.13 0.76 -5.77
CA ARG A 367 1.01 -0.51 -6.50
C ARG A 367 1.85 -1.64 -5.90
N LEU A 368 3.03 -1.36 -5.37
CA LEU A 368 3.88 -2.37 -4.72
C LEU A 368 3.18 -2.96 -3.49
N TRP A 369 2.51 -2.13 -2.68
CA TRP A 369 1.72 -2.60 -1.54
C TRP A 369 0.48 -3.40 -1.98
N ASP A 370 -0.21 -2.97 -3.03
CA ASP A 370 -1.32 -3.72 -3.60
C ASP A 370 -0.88 -5.10 -4.13
N ALA A 371 0.20 -5.16 -4.88
CA ALA A 371 0.77 -6.40 -5.41
C ALA A 371 1.13 -7.37 -4.28
N TYR A 372 1.70 -6.86 -3.18
CA TYR A 372 2.02 -7.65 -2.01
C TYR A 372 0.78 -8.25 -1.36
N LEU A 373 -0.30 -7.48 -1.17
CA LEU A 373 -1.55 -8.01 -0.59
C LEU A 373 -2.16 -9.12 -1.45
N VAL A 374 -2.16 -8.97 -2.78
CA VAL A 374 -2.64 -10.02 -3.69
C VAL A 374 -1.73 -11.26 -3.61
N ALA A 375 -0.42 -11.07 -3.49
CA ALA A 375 0.52 -12.17 -3.34
C ALA A 375 0.35 -12.91 -2.00
N CYS A 376 0.04 -12.20 -0.90
CA CYS A 376 -0.29 -12.81 0.39
C CYS A 376 -1.50 -13.74 0.28
N ASP A 377 -2.55 -13.31 -0.42
CA ASP A 377 -3.76 -14.11 -0.63
C ASP A 377 -3.48 -15.38 -1.43
N ALA A 378 -2.71 -15.24 -2.51
CA ALA A 378 -2.26 -16.38 -3.29
C ALA A 378 -1.39 -17.34 -2.46
N GLU A 379 -0.57 -16.82 -1.56
CA GLU A 379 0.30 -17.60 -0.70
C GLU A 379 -0.49 -18.45 0.29
N VAL A 380 -1.58 -17.91 0.87
CA VAL A 380 -2.47 -18.69 1.75
C VAL A 380 -3.07 -19.88 1.02
N GLU A 381 -3.54 -19.68 -0.22
CA GLU A 381 -4.11 -20.76 -1.01
C GLU A 381 -3.07 -21.83 -1.37
N VAL A 382 -1.84 -21.43 -1.72
CA VAL A 382 -0.75 -22.36 -2.02
C VAL A 382 -0.30 -23.09 -0.76
N ALA A 383 -0.12 -22.40 0.37
CA ALA A 383 0.32 -23.00 1.62
C ALA A 383 -0.70 -23.99 2.17
N GLY A 384 -1.99 -23.64 2.18
CA GLY A 384 -3.07 -24.53 2.63
C GLY A 384 -3.28 -25.76 1.73
N THR A 385 -2.90 -25.68 0.45
CA THR A 385 -2.93 -26.84 -0.46
C THR A 385 -1.65 -27.66 -0.39
N MET A 386 -0.52 -27.05 -0.07
CA MET A 386 0.78 -27.70 0.07
C MET A 386 0.89 -28.42 1.41
N LEU A 387 0.46 -27.84 2.52
CA LEU A 387 0.47 -28.45 3.84
C LEU A 387 -0.94 -28.36 4.45
N PRO A 388 -1.60 -29.49 4.76
CA PRO A 388 -2.92 -29.46 5.36
C PRO A 388 -2.87 -28.98 6.83
N GLY A 389 -3.94 -28.33 7.27
CA GLY A 389 -4.14 -27.94 8.66
C GLY A 389 -3.16 -26.87 9.17
N PRO A 390 -2.77 -26.91 10.46
CA PRO A 390 -1.96 -25.86 11.10
C PRO A 390 -0.54 -25.76 10.54
N ALA A 391 -0.05 -26.80 9.86
CA ALA A 391 1.24 -26.77 9.17
C ALA A 391 1.25 -25.78 7.99
N GLY A 392 0.12 -25.60 7.30
CA GLY A 392 -0.01 -24.62 6.22
C GLY A 392 -0.05 -23.20 6.75
N GLU A 393 -0.76 -22.96 7.86
CA GLU A 393 -0.81 -21.66 8.55
C GLU A 393 0.58 -21.22 9.01
N ARG A 394 1.34 -22.11 9.68
CA ARG A 394 2.73 -21.84 10.06
C ARG A 394 3.64 -21.55 8.86
N LEU A 395 3.41 -22.18 7.70
CA LEU A 395 4.17 -21.90 6.49
C LEU A 395 3.94 -20.47 6.00
N VAL A 396 2.70 -19.98 6.07
CA VAL A 396 2.34 -18.59 5.72
C VAL A 396 3.04 -17.60 6.64
N ASP A 397 3.02 -17.86 7.94
CA ASP A 397 3.63 -16.97 8.96
C ASP A 397 5.14 -16.79 8.77
N VAL A 398 5.83 -17.80 8.25
CA VAL A 398 7.27 -17.71 7.92
C VAL A 398 7.52 -17.08 6.53
N THR A 399 6.62 -17.29 5.58
CA THR A 399 6.82 -16.88 4.17
C THR A 399 6.61 -15.38 3.97
N ILE A 400 5.49 -14.85 4.47
CA ILE A 400 5.04 -13.47 4.23
C ILE A 400 6.01 -12.38 4.71
N PRO A 401 6.69 -12.53 5.87
CA PRO A 401 7.67 -11.53 6.35
C PRO A 401 8.76 -11.16 5.34
N HIS A 402 9.13 -12.10 4.45
CA HIS A 402 10.16 -11.86 3.45
C HIS A 402 9.76 -10.79 2.42
N GLY A 403 8.47 -10.72 2.09
CA GLY A 403 7.88 -9.66 1.26
C GLY A 403 7.79 -8.35 2.03
N ALA A 404 7.23 -8.37 3.25
CA ALA A 404 7.15 -7.18 4.10
C ALA A 404 8.50 -6.48 4.28
N ALA A 405 9.57 -7.24 4.53
CA ALA A 405 10.93 -6.70 4.65
C ALA A 405 11.41 -5.96 3.39
N LEU A 406 11.07 -6.47 2.19
CA LEU A 406 11.37 -5.78 0.93
C LEU A 406 10.59 -4.46 0.82
N LEU A 407 9.30 -4.46 1.17
CA LEU A 407 8.47 -3.27 1.14
C LEU A 407 9.00 -2.20 2.10
N SER A 408 9.34 -2.58 3.34
CA SER A 408 9.91 -1.67 4.32
C SER A 408 11.28 -1.12 3.88
N SER A 409 12.14 -1.93 3.27
CA SER A 409 13.42 -1.47 2.71
C SER A 409 13.22 -0.45 1.58
N THR A 410 12.34 -0.78 0.63
CA THR A 410 12.02 0.08 -0.52
C THR A 410 11.44 1.42 -0.05
N MET A 411 10.48 1.37 0.89
CA MET A 411 9.88 2.58 1.46
C MET A 411 10.87 3.40 2.29
N GLY A 412 11.80 2.75 3.00
CA GLY A 412 12.90 3.42 3.69
C GLY A 412 13.78 4.25 2.74
N SER A 413 14.04 3.74 1.53
CA SER A 413 14.75 4.46 0.46
C SER A 413 13.94 5.67 -0.03
N VAL A 414 12.64 5.50 -0.27
CA VAL A 414 11.71 6.58 -0.67
C VAL A 414 11.66 7.69 0.39
N ILE A 415 11.49 7.33 1.66
CA ILE A 415 11.48 8.27 2.80
C ILE A 415 12.83 9.00 2.92
N THR A 416 13.94 8.31 2.69
CA THR A 416 15.27 8.94 2.68
C THR A 416 15.41 9.94 1.54
N SER A 417 14.82 9.68 0.38
CA SER A 417 14.76 10.64 -0.72
C SER A 417 14.00 11.91 -0.33
N PHE A 418 12.84 11.78 0.32
CA PHE A 418 12.08 12.95 0.81
C PHE A 418 12.85 13.75 1.86
N LYS A 419 13.59 13.07 2.75
CA LYS A 419 14.41 13.73 3.77
C LYS A 419 15.52 14.61 3.19
N ARG A 420 16.06 14.26 2.01
CA ARG A 420 17.16 15.01 1.37
C ARG A 420 16.67 16.32 0.75
N ASN A 421 15.50 16.28 0.10
CA ASN A 421 14.90 17.43 -0.60
C ASN A 421 13.44 17.58 -0.16
N LEU A 422 13.19 18.08 1.06
CA LEU A 422 11.83 18.14 1.59
C LEU A 422 11.01 19.28 0.96
N SER A 423 11.62 20.46 0.78
CA SER A 423 11.00 21.65 0.20
C SER A 423 10.32 21.36 -1.15
N ASP A 424 11.05 20.67 -2.03
CA ASP A 424 10.64 20.45 -3.42
C ASP A 424 9.62 19.32 -3.55
N ASN A 425 9.67 18.36 -2.61
CA ASN A 425 8.87 17.14 -2.67
C ASN A 425 7.71 17.12 -1.67
N THR A 426 7.39 18.25 -1.03
CA THR A 426 6.37 18.33 0.03
C THR A 426 5.00 17.86 -0.47
N MET A 427 4.53 18.35 -1.61
CA MET A 427 3.21 18.00 -2.15
C MET A 427 3.10 16.50 -2.48
N VAL A 428 4.20 15.94 -2.97
CA VAL A 428 4.27 14.54 -3.37
C VAL A 428 4.35 13.61 -2.17
N LEU A 429 5.07 14.00 -1.13
CA LEU A 429 5.05 13.33 0.17
C LEU A 429 3.63 13.29 0.75
N LEU A 430 2.91 14.41 0.70
CA LEU A 430 1.53 14.49 1.19
C LEU A 430 0.60 13.59 0.38
N ASN A 431 0.75 13.55 -0.96
CA ASN A 431 -0.06 12.66 -1.79
C ASN A 431 0.21 11.17 -1.51
N LEU A 432 1.48 10.77 -1.44
CA LEU A 432 1.83 9.38 -1.09
C LEU A 432 1.33 8.99 0.31
N TYR A 433 1.43 9.91 1.28
CA TYR A 433 0.87 9.68 2.60
C TYR A 433 -0.65 9.51 2.54
N ASN A 434 -1.36 10.30 1.73
CA ASN A 434 -2.81 10.16 1.54
C ASN A 434 -3.17 8.77 0.99
N ASP A 435 -2.52 8.37 -0.10
CA ASP A 435 -2.78 7.10 -0.78
C ASP A 435 -2.49 5.91 0.14
N LEU A 436 -1.33 5.89 0.80
CA LEU A 436 -0.98 4.82 1.72
C LEU A 436 -1.83 4.83 3.00
N SER A 437 -2.28 5.99 3.46
CA SER A 437 -3.24 6.07 4.58
C SER A 437 -4.59 5.50 4.19
N SER A 438 -5.02 5.69 2.93
CA SER A 438 -6.25 5.09 2.40
C SER A 438 -6.12 3.57 2.24
N LEU A 439 -4.92 3.07 1.96
CA LEU A 439 -4.62 1.64 1.84
C LEU A 439 -4.52 0.94 3.21
N ALA A 440 -4.18 1.66 4.28
CA ALA A 440 -3.90 1.09 5.59
C ALA A 440 -5.02 0.18 6.16
N PRO A 441 -6.31 0.55 6.12
CA PRO A 441 -7.36 -0.34 6.61
C PRO A 441 -7.45 -1.66 5.84
N ARG A 442 -7.21 -1.61 4.53
CA ARG A 442 -7.20 -2.80 3.67
C ARG A 442 -5.98 -3.67 3.95
N TYR A 443 -4.83 -3.05 4.21
CA TYR A 443 -3.64 -3.75 4.65
C TYR A 443 -3.88 -4.50 5.97
N ASP A 444 -4.37 -3.79 7.00
CA ASP A 444 -4.62 -4.37 8.32
C ASP A 444 -5.63 -5.52 8.27
N ALA A 445 -6.72 -5.36 7.52
CA ALA A 445 -7.72 -6.41 7.32
C ALA A 445 -7.16 -7.60 6.53
N GLY A 446 -6.33 -7.36 5.51
CA GLY A 446 -5.68 -8.39 4.72
C GLY A 446 -4.71 -9.22 5.56
N ILE A 447 -3.82 -8.57 6.29
CA ILE A 447 -2.83 -9.24 7.15
C ILE A 447 -3.52 -9.99 8.30
N ALA A 448 -4.55 -9.43 8.92
CA ALA A 448 -5.31 -10.10 9.99
C ALA A 448 -6.06 -11.36 9.52
N ARG A 449 -6.43 -11.44 8.23
CA ARG A 449 -7.04 -12.63 7.65
C ARG A 449 -6.02 -13.72 7.32
N VAL A 450 -4.79 -13.32 6.99
CA VAL A 450 -3.78 -14.18 6.39
C VAL A 450 -2.87 -14.83 7.42
N LEU A 451 -2.46 -14.10 8.47
CA LEU A 451 -1.56 -14.61 9.49
C LEU A 451 -2.31 -15.37 10.60
N SER A 452 -1.70 -16.45 11.09
CA SER A 452 -2.24 -17.22 12.22
C SER A 452 -1.61 -16.80 13.55
N GLU A 453 -0.30 -16.50 13.53
CA GLU A 453 0.43 -15.93 14.65
C GLU A 453 0.60 -14.42 14.51
N ASP A 454 0.83 -13.74 15.64
CA ASP A 454 1.09 -12.31 15.62
C ASP A 454 2.54 -12.04 15.21
N VAL A 455 2.75 -11.76 13.92
CA VAL A 455 4.07 -11.37 13.40
C VAL A 455 4.19 -9.84 13.36
N PRO A 456 4.87 -9.21 14.35
CA PRO A 456 4.86 -7.76 14.51
C PRO A 456 5.52 -7.03 13.34
N GLU A 457 6.54 -7.64 12.73
CA GLU A 457 7.25 -7.08 11.58
C GLU A 457 6.31 -6.83 10.40
N VAL A 458 5.36 -7.74 10.16
CA VAL A 458 4.37 -7.59 9.08
C VAL A 458 3.27 -6.64 9.50
N ARG A 459 2.71 -6.79 10.71
CA ARG A 459 1.61 -5.94 11.17
C ARG A 459 1.99 -4.46 11.24
N THR A 460 3.24 -4.16 11.64
CA THR A 460 3.73 -2.79 11.76
C THR A 460 4.43 -2.26 10.51
N ALA A 461 4.55 -3.08 9.45
CA ALA A 461 5.31 -2.70 8.26
C ALA A 461 4.80 -1.41 7.63
N LEU A 462 3.49 -1.25 7.41
CA LEU A 462 2.92 -0.05 6.79
C LEU A 462 2.79 1.10 7.79
N SER A 463 2.31 0.83 9.00
CA SER A 463 2.07 1.86 10.02
C SER A 463 3.37 2.56 10.45
N SER A 464 4.49 1.84 10.54
CA SER A 464 5.81 2.43 10.80
C SER A 464 6.23 3.44 9.72
N GLN A 465 5.97 3.14 8.45
CA GLN A 465 6.27 4.06 7.34
C GLN A 465 5.35 5.27 7.36
N LEU A 466 4.05 5.08 7.65
CA LEU A 466 3.08 6.16 7.79
C LEU A 466 3.46 7.13 8.92
N VAL A 467 3.91 6.62 10.06
CA VAL A 467 4.39 7.44 11.18
C VAL A 467 5.62 8.26 10.75
N ALA A 468 6.57 7.65 10.05
CA ALA A 468 7.76 8.33 9.56
C ALA A 468 7.42 9.42 8.52
N MET A 469 6.54 9.14 7.56
CA MET A 469 6.08 10.12 6.57
C MET A 469 5.27 11.24 7.20
N ARG A 470 4.41 10.93 8.17
CA ARG A 470 3.65 11.92 8.95
C ARG A 470 4.59 12.90 9.66
N ALA A 471 5.65 12.40 10.29
CA ALA A 471 6.63 13.26 10.95
C ALA A 471 7.33 14.20 9.95
N LEU A 472 7.63 13.73 8.73
CA LEU A 472 8.18 14.58 7.66
C LEU A 472 7.17 15.59 7.15
N ALA A 473 5.91 15.20 6.96
CA ALA A 473 4.85 16.10 6.54
C ALA A 473 4.63 17.22 7.56
N LEU A 474 4.60 16.91 8.85
CA LEU A 474 4.51 17.91 9.91
C LEU A 474 5.72 18.86 9.95
N ARG A 475 6.91 18.34 9.63
CA ARG A 475 8.13 19.16 9.52
C ARG A 475 8.12 20.07 8.28
N SER A 476 7.46 19.67 7.20
CA SER A 476 7.46 20.42 5.93
C SER A 476 6.82 21.81 6.05
N PHE A 477 5.79 21.97 6.89
CA PHE A 477 5.12 23.26 7.09
C PHE A 477 6.04 24.35 7.69
N PRO A 478 6.69 24.14 8.85
CA PRO A 478 7.65 25.13 9.38
C PRO A 478 8.89 25.28 8.49
N GLU A 479 9.35 24.21 7.83
CA GLU A 479 10.51 24.25 6.93
C GLU A 479 10.23 25.18 5.74
N ARG A 480 9.03 25.15 5.16
CA ARG A 480 8.63 26.08 4.09
C ARG A 480 8.75 27.55 4.52
N LEU A 481 8.32 27.88 5.74
CA LEU A 481 8.46 29.25 6.27
C LEU A 481 9.93 29.62 6.51
N ALA A 482 10.75 28.67 6.95
CA ALA A 482 12.18 28.86 7.12
C ALA A 482 12.87 29.09 5.77
N ASP A 483 12.53 28.35 4.73
CA ASP A 483 13.10 28.46 3.38
C ASP A 483 12.85 29.85 2.79
N ILE A 484 11.61 30.35 2.89
CA ILE A 484 11.25 31.71 2.45
C ILE A 484 12.09 32.77 3.17
N ARG A 485 12.40 32.56 4.47
CA ARG A 485 13.22 33.47 5.28
C ARG A 485 14.72 33.32 5.02
N ALA A 486 15.18 32.14 4.60
CA ALA A 486 16.58 31.81 4.42
C ALA A 486 17.18 32.45 3.17
N VAL A 487 16.34 32.80 2.18
CA VAL A 487 16.82 33.40 0.94
C VAL A 487 17.57 34.72 1.22
N PRO A 488 18.79 34.90 0.70
CA PRO A 488 19.68 36.00 1.10
C PRO A 488 19.00 37.37 1.05
N ARG A 489 19.18 38.15 2.11
CA ARG A 489 18.72 39.55 2.17
C ARG A 489 19.56 40.51 1.33
N SER A 490 20.46 40.01 0.49
CA SER A 490 21.20 40.84 -0.46
C SER A 490 20.21 41.53 -1.39
N PRO A 491 20.34 42.85 -1.63
CA PRO A 491 19.44 43.55 -2.53
C PRO A 491 19.52 42.92 -3.92
N PRO A 492 18.39 42.48 -4.51
CA PRO A 492 18.40 41.98 -5.87
C PRO A 492 18.96 43.03 -6.84
N SER A 493 19.68 42.58 -7.87
CA SER A 493 20.17 43.45 -8.95
C SER A 493 19.05 43.92 -9.89
N SER A 494 17.85 43.37 -9.75
CA SER A 494 16.72 43.51 -10.66
C SER A 494 15.43 43.84 -9.91
N THR A 495 14.53 44.57 -10.55
CA THR A 495 13.16 44.84 -10.06
C THR A 495 12.14 43.78 -10.47
N GLN A 496 12.56 42.72 -11.16
CA GLN A 496 11.67 41.65 -11.61
C GLN A 496 11.07 40.85 -10.43
N ILE A 497 10.06 40.06 -10.73
CA ILE A 497 9.40 39.17 -9.77
C ILE A 497 10.41 38.10 -9.34
N ASP A 498 10.48 37.86 -8.04
CA ASP A 498 11.44 36.95 -7.44
C ASP A 498 11.00 35.48 -7.63
N ASP A 499 11.96 34.57 -7.78
CA ASP A 499 11.67 33.14 -7.96
C ASP A 499 10.94 32.56 -6.75
N THR A 500 11.27 33.04 -5.54
CA THR A 500 10.57 32.64 -4.30
C THR A 500 9.08 32.99 -4.32
N THR A 501 8.68 34.03 -5.07
CA THR A 501 7.28 34.42 -5.23
C THR A 501 6.56 33.40 -6.13
N HIS A 502 7.18 33.00 -7.25
CA HIS A 502 6.61 31.97 -8.13
C HIS A 502 6.49 30.62 -7.42
N GLU A 503 7.54 30.18 -6.73
CA GLU A 503 7.53 28.91 -5.98
C GLU A 503 6.46 28.90 -4.88
N THR A 504 6.29 30.02 -4.17
CA THR A 504 5.30 30.12 -3.08
C THR A 504 3.88 30.12 -3.62
N LEU A 505 3.63 30.80 -4.74
CA LEU A 505 2.32 30.77 -5.39
C LEU A 505 1.99 29.37 -5.93
N ALA A 506 2.95 28.70 -6.58
CA ALA A 506 2.75 27.32 -7.05
C ALA A 506 2.44 26.35 -5.90
N TYR A 507 3.10 26.53 -4.75
CA TYR A 507 2.81 25.76 -3.54
C TYR A 507 1.38 26.04 -3.01
N LEU A 508 0.97 27.31 -2.93
CA LEU A 508 -0.35 27.69 -2.43
C LEU A 508 -1.48 27.27 -3.38
N GLU A 509 -1.22 27.21 -4.69
CA GLU A 509 -2.17 26.72 -5.70
C GLU A 509 -2.42 25.21 -5.58
N GLN A 510 -1.40 24.43 -5.19
CA GLN A 510 -1.49 22.97 -5.06
C GLN A 510 -2.05 22.53 -3.69
N LEU A 511 -1.89 23.34 -2.65
CA LEU A 511 -2.31 23.01 -1.29
C LEU A 511 -3.80 22.63 -1.14
N PRO A 512 -4.77 23.30 -1.82
CA PRO A 512 -6.18 22.95 -1.75
C PRO A 512 -6.51 21.52 -2.20
N VAL A 513 -5.75 20.96 -3.14
CA VAL A 513 -6.00 19.59 -3.66
C VAL A 513 -5.89 18.55 -2.54
N LEU A 514 -5.04 18.82 -1.55
CA LEU A 514 -4.82 17.98 -0.38
C LEU A 514 -5.42 18.61 0.90
N GLY A 515 -6.40 19.52 0.75
CA GLY A 515 -6.92 20.38 1.81
C GLY A 515 -7.35 19.63 3.08
N ASN A 516 -8.13 18.56 2.96
CA ASN A 516 -8.59 17.75 4.11
C ASN A 516 -7.42 17.09 4.87
N LEU A 517 -6.42 16.60 4.12
CA LEU A 517 -5.24 16.00 4.70
C LEU A 517 -4.38 17.06 5.40
N ALA A 518 -4.12 18.18 4.73
CA ALA A 518 -3.37 19.30 5.27
C ALA A 518 -4.04 19.83 6.55
N GLU A 519 -5.36 20.00 6.54
CA GLU A 519 -6.14 20.37 7.72
C GLU A 519 -5.96 19.38 8.87
N THR A 520 -6.07 18.07 8.58
CA THR A 520 -5.89 17.02 9.58
C THR A 520 -4.48 17.05 10.19
N LEU A 521 -3.46 17.21 9.35
CA LEU A 521 -2.07 17.28 9.79
C LEU A 521 -1.82 18.54 10.63
N LEU A 522 -2.23 19.72 10.15
CA LEU A 522 -2.06 20.99 10.85
C LEU A 522 -2.78 20.99 12.21
N ARG A 523 -4.01 20.46 12.29
CA ARG A 523 -4.75 20.30 13.56
C ARG A 523 -4.06 19.33 14.51
N SER A 524 -3.44 18.29 13.99
CA SER A 524 -2.81 17.26 14.80
C SER A 524 -1.51 17.67 15.49
N THR A 525 -0.96 18.83 15.15
CA THR A 525 0.34 19.32 15.64
C THR A 525 0.34 19.71 17.13
N GLY A 526 -0.78 19.57 17.85
CA GLY A 526 -0.87 19.55 19.33
C GLY A 526 -0.55 20.88 20.06
N HIS A 527 0.06 21.86 19.40
CA HIS A 527 0.57 23.10 20.01
C HIS A 527 -0.24 24.35 19.62
N GLY A 528 -1.57 24.25 19.61
CA GLY A 528 -2.47 25.35 19.27
C GLY A 528 -2.59 25.61 17.76
N GLU A 529 -3.39 26.61 17.39
CA GLU A 529 -3.74 26.90 15.99
C GLU A 529 -2.58 27.35 15.10
N ARG A 530 -1.37 27.57 15.64
CA ARG A 530 -0.18 28.02 14.88
C ARG A 530 1.11 27.30 15.28
N ALA A 531 1.01 26.00 15.53
CA ALA A 531 2.15 25.18 15.90
C ALA A 531 3.33 25.27 14.91
N TRP A 532 3.05 25.48 13.61
CA TRP A 532 4.05 25.64 12.55
C TRP A 532 4.94 26.88 12.71
N LEU A 533 4.58 27.85 13.55
CA LEU A 533 5.44 29.00 13.82
C LEU A 533 6.59 28.68 14.78
N MET A 534 6.55 27.52 15.47
CA MET A 534 7.59 27.08 16.42
C MET A 534 7.95 28.15 17.46
N GLY A 535 6.95 28.89 17.97
CA GLY A 535 7.12 29.99 18.93
C GLY A 535 7.57 31.33 18.33
N GLY A 536 7.67 31.42 17.00
CA GLY A 536 7.93 32.67 16.30
C GLY A 536 6.75 33.64 16.30
N ALA A 537 7.04 34.92 16.05
CA ALA A 537 6.01 35.94 15.90
C ALA A 537 5.10 35.66 14.69
N ALA A 538 3.81 35.95 14.84
CA ALA A 538 2.82 35.86 13.78
C ALA A 538 3.20 36.79 12.61
N PRO A 539 3.44 36.25 11.41
CA PRO A 539 3.74 37.06 10.23
C PRO A 539 2.48 37.66 9.59
N SER A 540 1.31 37.05 9.80
CA SER A 540 0.02 37.57 9.35
C SER A 540 -0.73 38.31 10.45
N GLY A 541 -1.64 39.21 10.06
CA GLY A 541 -2.53 39.94 10.96
C GLY A 541 -3.77 39.17 11.40
N ALA A 542 -3.99 37.96 10.86
CA ALA A 542 -5.09 37.09 11.28
C ALA A 542 -5.01 36.83 12.79
N THR A 543 -6.14 36.57 13.46
CA THR A 543 -6.12 36.23 14.90
C THR A 543 -6.43 34.76 15.17
N SER A 544 -7.30 34.13 14.37
CA SER A 544 -7.73 32.75 14.56
C SER A 544 -8.02 32.04 13.23
N ALA A 545 -8.07 30.70 13.27
CA ALA A 545 -8.44 29.90 12.12
C ALA A 545 -9.90 30.14 11.69
N GLN A 546 -10.79 30.47 12.63
CA GLN A 546 -12.20 30.71 12.34
C GLN A 546 -12.43 32.01 11.56
N GLU A 547 -11.64 33.04 11.85
CA GLU A 547 -11.68 34.31 11.13
C GLU A 547 -11.22 34.18 9.68
N GLU A 548 -10.21 33.34 9.43
CA GLU A 548 -9.64 33.11 8.10
C GLU A 548 -10.41 32.10 7.23
N GLY A 549 -11.46 31.47 7.78
CA GLY A 549 -12.21 30.42 7.08
C GLY A 549 -11.63 29.01 7.19
N GLY A 550 -10.59 28.81 8.00
CA GLY A 550 -10.01 27.49 8.28
C GLY A 550 -8.55 27.53 8.72
N ILE A 551 -8.07 26.40 9.22
CA ILE A 551 -6.66 26.26 9.64
C ILE A 551 -5.69 26.33 8.46
N VAL A 552 -6.12 25.84 7.29
CA VAL A 552 -5.33 25.88 6.05
C VAL A 552 -5.20 27.31 5.54
N ASN A 553 -6.31 28.07 5.58
CA ASN A 553 -6.33 29.49 5.21
C ASN A 553 -5.45 30.31 6.16
N LEU A 554 -5.52 30.02 7.46
CA LEU A 554 -4.64 30.66 8.44
C LEU A 554 -3.15 30.37 8.17
N TYR A 555 -2.82 29.13 7.82
CA TYR A 555 -1.46 28.78 7.41
C TYR A 555 -1.05 29.50 6.12
N ALA A 556 -1.93 29.57 5.12
CA ALA A 556 -1.68 30.31 3.87
C ALA A 556 -1.43 31.81 4.13
N ALA A 557 -2.21 32.42 5.04
CA ALA A 557 -2.00 33.79 5.49
C ALA A 557 -0.60 33.99 6.09
N ASP A 558 -0.14 33.05 6.92
CA ASP A 558 1.19 33.11 7.54
C ASP A 558 2.33 32.90 6.53
N VAL A 559 2.13 32.04 5.52
CA VAL A 559 3.06 31.84 4.39
C VAL A 559 3.18 33.13 3.58
N LEU A 560 2.06 33.76 3.22
CA LEU A 560 2.04 35.03 2.50
C LEU A 560 2.67 36.16 3.32
N GLY A 561 2.33 36.29 4.60
CA GLY A 561 2.93 37.29 5.49
C GLY A 561 4.45 37.10 5.61
N THR A 562 4.92 35.85 5.67
CA THR A 562 6.36 35.54 5.71
C THR A 562 7.05 35.93 4.40
N LEU A 563 6.43 35.66 3.26
CA LEU A 563 6.93 36.08 1.94
C LEU A 563 7.00 37.61 1.82
N VAL A 564 5.92 38.32 2.17
CA VAL A 564 5.89 39.79 2.16
C VAL A 564 7.01 40.35 3.04
N GLY A 565 7.18 39.85 4.27
CA GLY A 565 8.25 40.28 5.16
C GLY A 565 9.66 40.00 4.60
N ALA A 566 9.85 38.89 3.89
CA ALA A 566 11.11 38.58 3.22
C ALA A 566 11.39 39.55 2.06
N LEU A 567 10.39 39.83 1.23
CA LEU A 567 10.48 40.78 0.11
C LEU A 567 10.76 42.21 0.60
N GLU A 568 10.10 42.65 1.66
CA GLU A 568 10.36 43.95 2.31
C GLU A 568 11.79 44.04 2.86
N GLY A 569 12.26 42.95 3.47
CA GLY A 569 13.64 42.84 3.95
C GLY A 569 14.66 43.08 2.84
N ARG A 570 14.41 42.57 1.63
CA ARG A 570 15.27 42.79 0.46
C ARG A 570 15.12 44.19 -0.13
N ALA A 571 13.89 44.69 -0.21
CA ALA A 571 13.60 46.02 -0.75
C ALA A 571 14.26 47.14 0.08
N LYS A 572 14.39 46.97 1.40
CA LYS A 572 15.08 47.92 2.29
C LYS A 572 16.56 48.14 1.92
N GLY A 573 17.22 47.16 1.31
CA GLY A 573 18.60 47.27 0.86
C GLY A 573 18.78 48.00 -0.47
N MET A 574 17.69 48.29 -1.19
CA MET A 574 17.74 48.93 -2.51
C MET A 574 17.69 50.46 -2.42
N ARG A 575 18.23 51.13 -3.45
CA ARG A 575 18.09 52.59 -3.62
C ARG A 575 16.61 52.95 -3.88
N LYS A 576 16.13 54.09 -3.37
CA LYS A 576 14.80 54.62 -3.73
C LYS A 576 14.82 55.27 -5.12
N PRO A 577 13.80 55.11 -5.98
CA PRO A 577 12.55 54.36 -5.79
C PRO A 577 12.62 52.85 -6.13
N VAL A 578 13.79 52.32 -6.51
CA VAL A 578 13.98 50.93 -7.00
C VAL A 578 13.38 49.88 -6.06
N GLY A 579 13.59 50.01 -4.76
CA GLY A 579 13.01 49.09 -3.76
C GLY A 579 11.48 49.07 -3.77
N ALA A 580 10.83 50.24 -3.97
CA ALA A 580 9.38 50.32 -4.05
C ALA A 580 8.85 49.73 -5.38
N THR A 581 9.57 49.92 -6.48
CA THR A 581 9.25 49.27 -7.77
C THR A 581 9.34 47.75 -7.68
N TYR A 582 10.38 47.22 -7.04
CA TYR A 582 10.54 45.78 -6.78
C TYR A 582 9.36 45.21 -5.96
N LEU A 583 8.97 45.90 -4.88
CA LEU A 583 7.82 45.47 -4.07
C LEU A 583 6.51 45.53 -4.86
N LEU A 584 6.28 46.59 -5.62
CA LEU A 584 5.07 46.73 -6.43
C LEU A 584 4.94 45.63 -7.46
N ASN A 585 6.02 45.25 -8.14
CA ASN A 585 6.01 44.15 -9.10
C ASN A 585 5.65 42.81 -8.44
N ASN A 586 6.27 42.47 -7.30
CA ASN A 586 6.00 41.21 -6.59
C ASN A 586 4.60 41.20 -5.95
N LEU A 587 4.19 42.29 -5.29
CA LEU A 587 2.89 42.39 -4.63
C LEU A 587 1.73 42.40 -5.62
N SER A 588 1.91 43.02 -6.80
CA SER A 588 0.88 42.98 -7.85
C SER A 588 0.73 41.57 -8.42
N HIS A 589 1.85 40.90 -8.69
CA HIS A 589 1.82 39.50 -9.11
C HIS A 589 1.16 38.60 -8.07
N LEU A 590 1.50 38.77 -6.78
CA LEU A 590 0.86 38.06 -5.68
C LEU A 590 -0.66 38.26 -5.68
N ARG A 591 -1.13 39.52 -5.70
CA ARG A 591 -2.58 39.84 -5.68
C ARG A 591 -3.31 39.25 -6.88
N ASN A 592 -2.74 39.40 -8.08
CA ASN A 592 -3.36 38.89 -9.31
C ASN A 592 -3.42 37.36 -9.31
N ALA A 593 -2.35 36.69 -8.87
CA ALA A 593 -2.30 35.23 -8.77
C ALA A 593 -3.26 34.69 -7.70
N THR A 594 -3.28 35.28 -6.50
CA THR A 594 -4.17 34.85 -5.42
C THR A 594 -5.64 35.03 -5.76
N SER A 595 -6.00 36.12 -6.45
CA SER A 595 -7.38 36.34 -6.92
C SER A 595 -7.79 35.38 -8.05
N SER A 596 -6.83 34.74 -8.72
CA SER A 596 -7.09 33.77 -9.79
C SER A 596 -7.20 32.32 -9.30
N PHE A 597 -6.95 32.06 -8.02
CA PHE A 597 -7.04 30.71 -7.48
C PHE A 597 -8.49 30.18 -7.54
N ASN A 598 -8.64 28.93 -7.98
CA ASN A 598 -9.95 28.27 -8.06
C ASN A 598 -10.55 27.92 -6.69
N ALA A 599 -9.73 27.95 -5.63
CA ALA A 599 -10.12 27.63 -4.26
C ALA A 599 -9.95 28.85 -3.36
N ASP A 600 -10.93 29.06 -2.47
CA ASP A 600 -10.96 30.14 -1.48
C ASP A 600 -10.02 29.84 -0.29
N ILE A 601 -8.72 29.71 -0.59
CA ILE A 601 -7.66 29.43 0.39
C ILE A 601 -7.15 30.71 1.06
N ILE A 602 -7.46 31.88 0.49
CA ILE A 602 -6.98 33.17 0.95
C ILE A 602 -8.07 33.80 1.82
N GLY A 603 -7.83 33.83 3.12
CA GLY A 603 -8.76 34.45 4.06
C GLY A 603 -8.72 35.98 4.04
N PRO A 604 -9.72 36.63 4.66
CA PRO A 604 -9.89 38.09 4.63
C PRO A 604 -8.70 38.86 5.21
N ALA A 605 -8.06 38.39 6.30
CA ALA A 605 -6.92 39.11 6.86
C ALA A 605 -5.68 39.00 5.97
N ALA A 606 -5.53 37.90 5.22
CA ALA A 606 -4.47 37.76 4.22
C ALA A 606 -4.67 38.74 3.05
N GLU A 607 -5.90 38.89 2.55
CA GLU A 607 -6.24 39.88 1.51
C GLU A 607 -5.99 41.31 2.01
N ASP A 608 -6.44 41.63 3.21
CA ASP A 608 -6.25 42.94 3.83
C ASP A 608 -4.77 43.27 4.03
N LEU A 609 -3.96 42.27 4.43
CA LEU A 609 -2.50 42.38 4.52
C LEU A 609 -1.91 42.73 3.15
N LEU A 610 -2.22 41.96 2.09
CA LEU A 610 -1.71 42.22 0.75
C LEU A 610 -2.12 43.61 0.23
N ASN A 611 -3.38 44.01 0.44
CA ASN A 611 -3.90 45.31 0.05
C ASN A 611 -3.25 46.46 0.83
N LYS A 612 -2.94 46.26 2.12
CA LYS A 612 -2.21 47.23 2.94
C LYS A 612 -0.77 47.41 2.46
N HIS A 613 -0.02 46.31 2.34
CA HIS A 613 1.38 46.37 1.90
C HIS A 613 1.53 46.91 0.47
N PHE A 614 0.56 46.61 -0.42
CA PHE A 614 0.52 47.21 -1.75
C PHE A 614 0.33 48.74 -1.70
N ARG A 615 -0.60 49.23 -0.85
CA ARG A 615 -0.81 50.67 -0.65
C ARG A 615 0.43 51.34 -0.06
N ASP A 616 1.08 50.71 0.92
CA ASP A 616 2.30 51.23 1.54
C ASP A 616 3.47 51.31 0.54
N ALA A 617 3.67 50.27 -0.28
CA ALA A 617 4.67 50.27 -1.34
C ALA A 617 4.39 51.34 -2.41
N LYS A 618 3.12 51.50 -2.80
CA LYS A 618 2.68 52.56 -3.72
C LYS A 618 2.94 53.95 -3.16
N ASN A 619 2.56 54.19 -1.90
CA ASN A 619 2.80 55.47 -1.22
C ASN A 619 4.30 55.75 -1.09
N SER A 620 5.11 54.74 -0.78
CA SER A 620 6.58 54.88 -0.75
C SER A 620 7.13 55.26 -2.12
N TYR A 621 6.61 54.70 -3.21
CA TYR A 621 7.01 55.07 -4.57
C TYR A 621 6.61 56.51 -4.91
N LEU A 622 5.35 56.88 -4.66
CA LEU A 622 4.83 58.23 -4.91
C LEU A 622 5.52 59.30 -4.07
N SER A 623 6.01 58.95 -2.87
CA SER A 623 6.73 59.88 -2.00
C SER A 623 8.01 60.43 -2.64
N GLU A 624 8.70 59.66 -3.50
CA GLU A 624 9.89 60.15 -4.22
C GLU A 624 9.53 61.24 -5.24
N TRP A 625 8.35 61.13 -5.85
CA TRP A 625 7.80 62.17 -6.73
C TRP A 625 7.25 63.36 -5.92
N ALA A 626 6.76 63.13 -4.70
CA ALA A 626 6.43 64.20 -3.76
C ALA A 626 7.65 65.03 -3.35
N LEU A 627 8.79 64.39 -3.07
CA LEU A 627 10.05 65.07 -2.79
C LEU A 627 10.54 65.89 -3.99
N LEU A 628 10.36 65.38 -5.22
CA LEU A 628 10.64 66.13 -6.45
C LEU A 628 9.81 67.42 -6.52
N VAL A 629 8.49 67.33 -6.29
CA VAL A 629 7.60 68.51 -6.29
C VAL A 629 7.93 69.46 -5.13
N GLN A 630 8.34 68.95 -3.97
CA GLN A 630 8.71 69.75 -2.81
C GLN A 630 9.89 70.69 -3.10
N LEU A 631 10.82 70.33 -3.99
CA LEU A 631 11.91 71.22 -4.44
C LEU A 631 11.38 72.53 -5.04
N LEU A 632 10.19 72.51 -5.66
CA LEU A 632 9.54 73.70 -6.20
C LEU A 632 8.90 74.59 -5.09
N SER A 633 8.54 73.98 -3.96
CA SER A 633 7.85 74.64 -2.84
C SER A 633 8.76 75.46 -1.93
N HIS A 634 10.05 75.11 -1.84
CA HIS A 634 11.05 75.84 -1.04
C HIS A 634 11.33 77.28 -1.54
N THR A 635 10.69 77.70 -2.64
CA THR A 635 10.65 79.10 -3.11
C THR A 635 9.73 80.02 -2.29
N ALA A 636 9.22 79.56 -1.15
CA ALA A 636 8.17 80.24 -0.37
C ALA A 636 8.63 80.86 0.98
N GLU A 637 9.81 80.55 1.51
CA GLU A 637 10.24 81.15 2.79
C GLU A 637 10.78 82.57 2.62
N LYS A 638 9.85 83.53 2.66
CA LYS A 638 10.15 84.95 2.86
C LYS A 638 10.79 85.14 4.24
N ARG A 639 12.09 85.48 4.28
CA ARG A 639 12.65 86.19 5.46
C ARG A 639 13.18 87.59 5.18
N PHE A 640 13.54 87.98 3.96
CA PHE A 640 13.90 89.38 3.67
C PHE A 640 13.52 89.79 2.25
N ASN A 641 12.88 90.96 2.16
CA ASN A 641 12.22 91.51 0.97
C ASN A 641 13.23 92.10 -0.04
N VAL A 642 14.09 91.26 -0.63
CA VAL A 642 15.06 91.68 -1.67
C VAL A 642 14.71 90.97 -2.98
N GLY A 643 14.17 91.72 -3.95
CA GLY A 643 13.67 91.19 -5.23
C GLY A 643 14.69 90.45 -6.12
N SER A 644 15.99 90.55 -5.83
CA SER A 644 17.04 89.77 -6.52
C SER A 644 17.17 88.34 -5.97
N ALA A 645 16.82 88.11 -4.69
CA ALA A 645 16.90 86.80 -4.06
C ALA A 645 15.81 85.85 -4.59
N ASP A 646 14.62 86.37 -4.88
CA ASP A 646 13.49 85.62 -5.44
C ASP A 646 13.80 85.04 -6.84
N LYS A 647 14.46 85.82 -7.70
CA LYS A 647 14.85 85.38 -9.05
C LYS A 647 15.89 84.27 -9.01
N GLN A 648 16.87 84.40 -8.11
CA GLN A 648 17.92 83.41 -7.92
C GLN A 648 17.36 82.12 -7.31
N SER A 649 16.51 82.23 -6.28
CA SER A 649 15.81 81.09 -5.67
C SER A 649 14.91 80.35 -6.68
N THR A 650 14.20 81.06 -7.56
CA THR A 650 13.38 80.43 -8.62
C THR A 650 14.24 79.67 -9.63
N LYS A 651 15.40 80.23 -10.00
CA LYS A 651 16.36 79.57 -10.90
C LYS A 651 16.97 78.32 -10.27
N GLU A 652 17.38 78.39 -9.01
CA GLU A 652 17.97 77.28 -8.26
C GLU A 652 16.96 76.15 -8.04
N ALA A 653 15.72 76.48 -7.66
CA ALA A 653 14.65 75.50 -7.51
C ALA A 653 14.29 74.80 -8.84
N ALA A 654 14.22 75.56 -9.95
CA ALA A 654 13.99 74.98 -11.27
C ALA A 654 15.14 74.07 -11.72
N ALA A 655 16.39 74.47 -11.49
CA ALA A 655 17.55 73.63 -11.80
C ALA A 655 17.55 72.34 -10.98
N ALA A 656 17.39 72.44 -9.66
CA ALA A 656 17.32 71.28 -8.77
C ALA A 656 16.17 70.33 -9.13
N PHE A 657 15.01 70.86 -9.50
CA PHE A 657 13.88 70.06 -9.99
C PHE A 657 14.22 69.29 -11.27
N PHE A 658 14.74 69.95 -12.31
CA PHE A 658 15.02 69.27 -13.58
C PHE A 658 16.20 68.29 -13.48
N ASP A 659 17.18 68.56 -12.62
CA ASP A 659 18.30 67.65 -12.36
C ASP A 659 17.81 66.39 -11.62
N ARG A 660 16.98 66.55 -10.58
CA ARG A 660 16.38 65.41 -9.87
C ARG A 660 15.38 64.65 -10.74
N LEU A 661 14.62 65.32 -11.60
CA LEU A 661 13.73 64.69 -12.57
C LEU A 661 14.53 63.83 -13.56
N ALA A 662 15.62 64.35 -14.13
CA ALA A 662 16.46 63.58 -15.05
C ALA A 662 17.12 62.37 -14.37
N GLU A 663 17.53 62.51 -13.11
CA GLU A 663 18.00 61.39 -12.29
C GLU A 663 16.90 60.34 -12.14
N LEU A 664 15.70 60.72 -11.66
CA LEU A 664 14.57 59.81 -11.47
C LEU A 664 14.16 59.11 -12.78
N GLU A 665 14.12 59.83 -13.91
CA GLU A 665 13.86 59.25 -15.23
C GLU A 665 14.88 58.17 -15.58
N THR A 666 16.16 58.44 -15.32
CA THR A 666 17.25 57.50 -15.57
C THR A 666 17.10 56.25 -14.71
N VAL A 667 16.81 56.41 -13.41
CA VAL A 667 16.61 55.28 -12.49
C VAL A 667 15.38 54.45 -12.89
N CYS A 668 14.26 55.08 -13.20
CA CYS A 668 13.02 54.38 -13.57
C CYS A 668 13.15 53.63 -14.91
N ARG A 669 13.91 54.17 -15.88
CA ARG A 669 14.20 53.48 -17.15
C ARG A 669 15.15 52.28 -16.95
N GLN A 670 16.11 52.39 -16.03
CA GLN A 670 17.03 51.30 -15.70
C GLN A 670 16.31 50.18 -14.93
N HIS A 671 15.31 50.52 -14.13
CA HIS A 671 14.56 49.61 -13.27
C HIS A 671 13.05 49.73 -13.53
N PRO A 672 12.55 49.24 -14.66
CA PRO A 672 11.15 49.38 -15.04
C PRO A 672 10.23 48.48 -14.20
N PHE A 673 8.93 48.79 -14.26
CA PHE A 673 7.87 47.89 -13.81
C PHE A 673 7.83 46.62 -14.67
N SER A 674 7.29 45.54 -14.10
CA SER A 674 7.13 44.27 -14.80
C SER A 674 6.26 44.45 -16.05
N ARG A 675 6.63 43.79 -17.15
CA ARG A 675 5.85 43.80 -18.39
C ARG A 675 4.54 43.01 -18.27
N GLN A 676 4.44 42.13 -17.29
CA GLN A 676 3.28 41.26 -17.10
C GLN A 676 2.06 42.04 -16.56
N ASP A 677 2.26 43.21 -15.95
CA ASP A 677 1.20 44.03 -15.38
C ASP A 677 1.17 45.42 -16.04
N SER A 678 0.56 45.49 -17.23
CA SER A 678 0.42 46.74 -17.98
C SER A 678 -0.52 47.73 -17.29
N GLU A 679 -1.52 47.23 -16.57
CA GLU A 679 -2.54 48.05 -15.91
C GLU A 679 -1.97 48.80 -14.70
N LEU A 680 -1.18 48.13 -13.86
CA LEU A 680 -0.46 48.78 -12.76
C LEU A 680 0.44 49.91 -13.27
N ARG A 681 1.19 49.63 -14.33
CA ARG A 681 2.14 50.56 -14.94
C ARG A 681 1.44 51.80 -15.47
N GLU A 682 0.30 51.64 -16.15
CA GLU A 682 -0.50 52.75 -16.65
C GLU A 682 -1.11 53.57 -15.50
N ARG A 683 -1.70 52.92 -14.50
CA ARG A 683 -2.30 53.59 -13.34
C ARG A 683 -1.27 54.43 -12.57
N ILE A 684 -0.11 53.84 -12.23
CA ILE A 684 0.98 54.56 -11.55
C ILE A 684 1.53 55.67 -12.44
N GLY A 685 1.73 55.40 -13.74
CA GLY A 685 2.23 56.40 -14.69
C GLY A 685 1.32 57.63 -14.78
N ASN A 686 0.00 57.41 -14.83
CA ASN A 686 -0.99 58.49 -14.87
C ASN A 686 -1.00 59.28 -13.56
N GLU A 687 -1.01 58.61 -12.40
CA GLU A 687 -0.99 59.28 -11.09
C GLU A 687 0.27 60.11 -10.87
N VAL A 688 1.44 59.58 -11.24
CA VAL A 688 2.72 60.32 -11.15
C VAL A 688 2.72 61.52 -12.09
N ALA A 689 2.27 61.34 -13.34
CA ALA A 689 2.22 62.41 -14.32
C ALA A 689 1.27 63.54 -13.88
N ASP A 690 0.10 63.20 -13.35
CA ASP A 690 -0.86 64.17 -12.81
C ASP A 690 -0.31 64.89 -11.58
N PHE A 691 0.31 64.14 -10.67
CA PHE A 691 0.90 64.70 -9.45
C PHE A 691 2.02 65.71 -9.77
N VAL A 692 2.94 65.35 -10.68
CA VAL A 692 4.02 66.24 -11.12
C VAL A 692 3.47 67.45 -11.89
N ARG A 693 2.47 67.26 -12.77
CA ARG A 693 1.81 68.33 -13.52
C ARG A 693 1.15 69.34 -12.57
N GLN A 694 0.42 68.87 -11.57
CA GLN A 694 -0.24 69.73 -10.59
C GLN A 694 0.77 70.53 -9.76
N GLY A 695 1.83 69.89 -9.27
CA GLY A 695 2.91 70.54 -8.54
C GLY A 695 3.65 71.59 -9.37
N TYR A 696 3.92 71.29 -10.65
CA TYR A 696 4.62 72.20 -11.55
C TYR A 696 3.76 73.36 -12.05
N SER A 697 2.46 73.16 -12.29
CA SER A 697 1.55 74.20 -12.78
C SER A 697 1.46 75.42 -11.85
N ALA A 698 1.45 75.18 -10.53
CA ALA A 698 1.48 76.25 -9.53
C ALA A 698 2.78 77.06 -9.59
N PHE A 699 3.93 76.38 -9.75
CA PHE A 699 5.23 77.03 -9.92
C PHE A 699 5.32 77.79 -11.25
N TRP A 700 4.83 77.19 -12.34
CA TRP A 700 4.80 77.77 -13.67
C TRP A 700 4.01 79.09 -13.69
N THR A 701 2.78 79.10 -13.16
CA THR A 701 1.93 80.29 -13.11
C THR A 701 2.58 81.43 -12.31
N LYS A 702 3.25 81.11 -11.21
CA LYS A 702 3.97 82.08 -10.36
C LYS A 702 5.23 82.63 -11.04
N ALA A 703 5.96 81.80 -11.79
CA ALA A 703 7.15 82.22 -12.51
C ALA A 703 6.81 83.02 -13.78
N HIS A 704 5.73 82.65 -14.47
CA HIS A 704 5.23 83.33 -15.67
C HIS A 704 4.70 84.73 -15.34
N SER A 705 3.94 84.89 -14.26
CA SER A 705 3.47 86.20 -13.79
C SER A 705 4.62 87.16 -13.40
N LYS A 706 5.77 86.62 -12.98
CA LYS A 706 6.99 87.39 -12.67
C LYS A 706 7.96 87.55 -13.87
N ARG A 707 7.59 87.12 -15.08
CA ARG A 707 8.43 87.14 -16.31
C ARG A 707 9.77 86.41 -16.16
N TYR A 708 9.76 85.27 -15.49
CA TYR A 708 10.93 84.40 -15.31
C TYR A 708 11.02 83.27 -16.38
N ASP A 709 10.44 83.51 -17.55
CA ASP A 709 10.24 82.52 -18.62
C ASP A 709 11.54 81.88 -19.12
N LYS A 710 12.67 82.57 -18.99
CA LYS A 710 13.99 82.04 -19.36
C LYS A 710 14.40 80.81 -18.54
N TYR A 711 13.86 80.63 -17.34
CA TYR A 711 14.19 79.52 -16.44
C TYR A 711 13.19 78.35 -16.52
N LEU A 712 12.13 78.55 -17.29
CA LEU A 712 11.03 77.62 -17.50
C LEU A 712 11.33 76.82 -18.77
N ARG A 713 11.82 75.58 -18.63
CA ARG A 713 12.29 74.77 -19.78
C ARG A 713 11.18 74.15 -20.62
N GLN A 714 10.04 73.78 -20.03
CA GLN A 714 8.97 72.99 -20.66
C GLN A 714 7.61 73.38 -20.10
N THR A 715 6.56 73.33 -20.93
CA THR A 715 5.18 73.59 -20.46
C THR A 715 4.69 72.46 -19.53
N PRO A 716 3.67 72.71 -18.67
CA PRO A 716 3.11 71.66 -17.82
C PRO A 716 2.61 70.42 -18.58
N ASP A 717 2.08 70.61 -19.80
CA ASP A 717 1.59 69.51 -20.65
C ASP A 717 2.75 68.74 -21.32
N GLU A 718 3.83 69.42 -21.70
CA GLU A 718 5.06 68.76 -22.17
C GLU A 718 5.69 67.92 -21.05
N LEU A 719 5.68 68.43 -19.82
CA LEU A 719 6.18 67.71 -18.65
C LEU A 719 5.35 66.47 -18.34
N TYR A 720 4.02 66.57 -18.44
CA TYR A 720 3.11 65.41 -18.30
C TYR A 720 3.46 64.30 -19.30
N ASN A 721 3.56 64.65 -20.60
CA ASN A 721 3.90 63.69 -21.64
C ASN A 721 5.29 63.07 -21.43
N ARG A 722 6.26 63.88 -20.98
CA ARG A 722 7.62 63.43 -20.70
C ARG A 722 7.66 62.39 -19.57
N VAL A 723 6.95 62.65 -18.47
CA VAL A 723 6.84 61.72 -17.34
C VAL A 723 6.09 60.46 -17.76
N GLN A 724 5.00 60.57 -18.50
CA GLN A 724 4.23 59.41 -18.97
C GLN A 724 5.05 58.50 -19.89
N ASN A 725 5.94 59.07 -20.72
CA ASN A 725 6.86 58.31 -21.58
C ASN A 725 7.92 57.49 -20.81
N VAL A 726 8.10 57.72 -19.50
CA VAL A 726 8.97 56.87 -18.66
C VAL A 726 8.32 55.52 -18.37
N PHE A 727 6.99 55.45 -18.38
CA PHE A 727 6.20 54.28 -18.02
C PHE A 727 5.66 53.50 -19.23
N ARG A 728 5.80 54.03 -20.45
CA ARG A 728 5.49 53.32 -21.70
C ARG A 728 6.62 52.39 -22.09
#